data_AF-A0A317XJA7-F1
#
_entry.id   AF-A0A317XJA7-F1
#
_cell.length_a   1.000
_cell.length_b   1.000
_cell.length_c   1.000
_cell.angle_alpha   90.00
_cell.angle_beta   90.00
_cell.angle_gamma   90.00
#
_symmetry.space_group_name_H-M   'P 1'
#
loop_
_entity.id
_entity.type
_entity.pdbx_description
1 polymer ?
#
loop_
_entity_poly.entity_id
_entity_poly.type
_entity_poly.pdbx_seq_one_letter_code
_entity_poly.pdbx_strand_id
1 'polypeptide(L)'
;MGPGFPHLAVRLACSIPARTSALISSRTAIAGRSAVSATHSTKHRLAFTTSATLFKMASTESLAKRPKIDGQEHIITHSGTFHADEALAVNLLRKLPRFASAPLTRTRDAATIDSGSIVVDVGATYDPAGHRYDHHQRGFEEVFDANHSTKLSSAGLVWKHFGKEILATHLGLTTAAQSNDQAIIDLLYLKLYDDFVEAIDGIDNGISQYPSDLKPKYKSRTDLSARVGYLNPSWNEQSDNAQLDARFETASAMAGKEFFERLDYTFKSWLPARQIVVDALNRRTHPQLLVFDEFASWKDHLFTLEKDLAIAPTERPIYVVYPDESGKWRVQAVPVSPESFVSRKALPEPWRGIRDQALSDLTGIPGCIFVHQSGFIGGNATREGALKMASDALAHTGVPFIHAGSVDGGGGGGDGKDGHAHAHSHSHAGADHGHTHDIMDHPGKFNDRELPNYENRNWDERAFTVGIGGPVGSGKTALLLALCRKLRDRFNIAVVTNDIFTREDQEFLRRHSALTPETKIRAIETGGCPHAAIREDISANLEALEQLQAEFSTQLLFVESGGDNLAAAYSVELADFHVYVIDVAGGDKVPRKGGPSITQSDVLVINKIDLADQVGADLAVMKRDADRVRDGGPTAFTSVKLDQGVDNVVDMILAARRIANADKAGVPPPSPPPSSSAAPAAK
;
A
#
# COMPACT_ATOMS: atom_id res chain seq x y z
N MET A 1 54.56 -28.74 -36.63
CA MET A 1 54.44 -27.27 -36.68
C MET A 1 53.44 -26.91 -35.60
N GLY A 2 53.80 -26.43 -34.40
CA GLY A 2 54.81 -25.43 -34.07
C GLY A 2 54.09 -24.09 -33.79
N PRO A 3 54.54 -23.31 -32.79
CA PRO A 3 53.77 -22.83 -31.62
C PRO A 3 53.63 -21.28 -31.63
N GLY A 4 53.24 -20.50 -30.61
CA GLY A 4 53.22 -20.63 -29.15
C GLY A 4 52.94 -19.28 -28.46
N PHE A 5 52.79 -19.33 -27.14
CA PHE A 5 52.78 -18.22 -26.15
C PHE A 5 54.07 -17.35 -26.20
N PRO A 6 54.10 -16.15 -25.56
CA PRO A 6 54.55 -16.10 -24.16
C PRO A 6 53.85 -15.09 -23.23
N HIS A 7 53.84 -15.47 -21.94
CA HIS A 7 53.73 -14.63 -20.76
C HIS A 7 54.84 -13.56 -20.68
N LEU A 8 54.55 -12.43 -20.01
CA LEU A 8 55.58 -11.71 -19.25
C LEU A 8 55.03 -11.21 -17.91
N ALA A 9 55.69 -11.62 -16.83
CA ALA A 9 55.58 -11.11 -15.48
C ALA A 9 56.96 -10.55 -15.07
N VAL A 10 57.00 -9.34 -14.47
CA VAL A 10 58.13 -8.77 -13.72
C VAL A 10 57.52 -7.82 -12.67
N ARG A 11 57.39 -8.21 -11.40
CA ARG A 11 58.30 -8.06 -10.22
C ARG A 11 58.55 -6.62 -9.71
N LEU A 12 58.06 -6.42 -8.47
CA LEU A 12 58.65 -5.79 -7.26
C LEU A 12 59.29 -4.39 -7.30
N ALA A 13 58.80 -3.50 -6.40
CA ALA A 13 59.52 -2.92 -5.24
C ALA A 13 58.63 -1.82 -4.60
N CYS A 14 58.08 -1.97 -3.39
CA CYS A 14 58.68 -1.69 -2.07
C CYS A 14 59.16 -0.24 -1.88
N SER A 15 58.48 0.54 -1.02
CA SER A 15 59.08 1.28 0.11
C SER A 15 58.07 2.18 0.83
N ILE A 16 57.92 1.90 2.13
CA ILE A 16 57.33 2.76 3.16
C ILE A 16 58.48 3.55 3.80
N PRO A 17 58.35 4.84 4.13
CA PRO A 17 59.25 5.48 5.08
C PRO A 17 58.65 5.47 6.49
N ALA A 18 59.44 4.94 7.43
CA ALA A 18 59.24 5.05 8.87
C ALA A 18 59.92 6.32 9.42
N ARG A 19 59.36 6.88 10.50
CA ARG A 19 59.97 7.78 11.50
C ARG A 19 58.89 8.03 12.58
N THR A 20 59.09 8.06 13.90
CA THR A 20 60.22 7.77 14.80
C THR A 20 59.64 7.69 16.23
N SER A 21 60.36 7.00 17.11
CA SER A 21 60.06 6.56 18.48
C SER A 21 60.06 7.66 19.57
N ALA A 22 59.39 7.39 20.71
CA ALA A 22 59.83 7.60 22.12
C ALA A 22 58.63 7.37 23.08
N LEU A 23 58.56 6.31 23.91
CA LEU A 23 59.20 6.01 25.21
C LEU A 23 58.37 6.39 26.45
N ILE A 24 58.59 5.62 27.53
CA ILE A 24 58.12 5.72 28.95
C ILE A 24 56.90 4.81 29.27
N SER A 25 57.08 3.56 29.72
CA SER A 25 57.46 3.06 31.07
C SER A 25 56.34 3.13 32.12
N SER A 26 55.78 1.98 32.53
CA SER A 26 55.99 1.40 33.88
C SER A 26 55.13 0.16 34.20
N ARG A 27 55.86 -0.83 34.74
CA ARG A 27 55.60 -2.11 35.45
C ARG A 27 54.26 -2.35 36.19
N THR A 28 53.71 -3.56 36.10
CA THR A 28 53.66 -4.65 37.14
C THR A 28 52.86 -5.87 36.62
N ALA A 29 53.47 -7.05 36.40
CA ALA A 29 53.59 -8.25 37.27
C ALA A 29 52.24 -8.98 37.56
N ILE A 30 51.87 -10.05 36.82
CA ILE A 30 52.17 -11.51 36.96
C ILE A 30 51.08 -12.30 37.73
N ALA A 31 50.54 -13.32 37.04
CA ALA A 31 50.05 -14.67 37.45
C ALA A 31 48.63 -14.97 36.92
N GLY A 32 48.32 -16.07 36.21
CA GLY A 32 49.08 -17.19 35.65
C GLY A 32 48.12 -18.15 34.93
N ARG A 33 48.60 -18.77 33.82
CA ARG A 33 48.25 -20.05 33.15
C ARG A 33 46.76 -20.41 32.95
N SER A 34 46.25 -20.86 31.81
CA SER A 34 46.82 -21.72 30.75
C SER A 34 46.08 -21.51 29.43
N ALA A 35 46.80 -21.73 28.33
CA ALA A 35 46.40 -21.50 26.96
C ALA A 35 45.43 -22.55 26.38
N VAL A 36 44.46 -22.08 25.60
CA VAL A 36 44.08 -22.70 24.31
C VAL A 36 43.91 -21.55 23.30
N SER A 37 44.65 -21.67 22.21
CA SER A 37 44.67 -20.74 21.07
C SER A 37 43.57 -21.10 20.07
N ALA A 38 42.80 -20.12 19.60
CA ALA A 38 42.56 -19.87 18.17
C ALA A 38 41.66 -18.64 17.93
N THR A 39 42.31 -17.61 17.37
CA THR A 39 41.79 -16.66 16.35
C THR A 39 40.61 -15.74 16.69
N HIS A 40 40.94 -14.54 17.17
CA HIS A 40 40.07 -13.35 17.10
C HIS A 40 40.00 -12.80 15.67
N SER A 41 38.79 -12.74 15.11
CA SER A 41 38.44 -11.81 14.03
C SER A 41 37.99 -10.50 14.67
N THR A 42 38.71 -9.43 14.39
CA THR A 42 38.43 -8.07 14.84
C THR A 42 37.09 -7.59 14.29
N LYS A 43 36.04 -7.60 15.12
CA LYS A 43 34.78 -6.91 14.83
C LYS A 43 34.96 -5.42 15.11
N HIS A 44 34.95 -4.58 14.08
CA HIS A 44 34.73 -3.15 14.24
C HIS A 44 33.30 -2.93 14.75
N ARG A 45 33.17 -2.63 16.04
CA ARG A 45 31.94 -2.13 16.66
C ARG A 45 31.77 -0.67 16.21
N LEU A 46 30.83 -0.37 15.31
CA LEU A 46 30.24 0.96 15.25
C LEU A 46 29.33 1.08 16.47
N ALA A 47 29.81 1.77 17.50
CA ALA A 47 28.98 2.12 18.65
C ALA A 47 28.08 3.29 18.24
N PHE A 48 26.81 3.01 17.96
CA PHE A 48 25.79 4.06 17.94
C PHE A 48 25.43 4.37 19.39
N THR A 49 25.96 5.48 19.90
CA THR A 49 25.61 5.99 21.23
C THR A 49 24.17 6.50 21.18
N THR A 50 23.31 5.94 22.04
CA THR A 50 21.93 6.35 22.28
C THR A 50 21.85 7.86 22.57
N SER A 51 21.14 8.61 21.74
CA SER A 51 20.80 10.01 22.03
C SER A 51 19.29 10.14 22.23
N ALA A 52 18.83 9.65 23.38
CA ALA A 52 17.69 10.27 24.03
C ALA A 52 18.24 11.44 24.85
N THR A 53 17.63 12.62 24.71
CA THR A 53 17.92 13.89 25.39
C THR A 53 18.90 14.84 24.66
N LEU A 54 18.36 15.74 23.82
CA LEU A 54 18.88 17.10 23.62
C LEU A 54 17.89 17.94 22.78
N PHE A 55 16.83 18.44 23.42
CA PHE A 55 16.05 19.57 22.94
C PHE A 55 16.38 20.77 23.84
N LYS A 56 17.36 21.61 23.45
CA LYS A 56 17.38 23.06 23.73
C LYS A 56 18.58 23.80 23.13
N MET A 57 18.22 24.91 22.49
CA MET A 57 18.98 26.15 22.25
C MET A 57 20.21 26.08 21.32
N ALA A 58 19.96 26.37 20.05
CA ALA A 58 20.98 26.78 19.08
C ALA A 58 21.44 28.22 19.40
N SER A 59 22.71 28.36 19.74
CA SER A 59 23.45 29.63 19.70
C SER A 59 23.93 29.87 18.27
N THR A 60 23.68 31.08 17.78
CA THR A 60 24.11 31.62 16.48
C THR A 60 25.62 31.71 16.38
N GLU A 61 26.24 31.04 15.39
CA GLU A 61 27.55 31.46 14.87
C GLU A 61 27.73 31.16 13.37
N SER A 62 27.69 32.26 12.59
CA SER A 62 28.58 32.64 11.48
C SER A 62 28.99 31.60 10.41
N LEU A 63 28.24 31.58 9.30
CA LEU A 63 28.64 30.98 8.02
C LEU A 63 29.71 31.82 7.29
N ALA A 64 30.75 31.17 6.80
CA ALA A 64 31.82 31.78 6.01
C ALA A 64 31.31 32.32 4.64
N LYS A 65 31.72 33.55 4.30
CA LYS A 65 31.34 34.28 3.08
C LYS A 65 31.85 33.58 1.80
N ARG A 66 30.92 33.30 0.87
CA ARG A 66 31.18 33.08 -0.56
C ARG A 66 30.72 34.33 -1.37
N PRO A 67 31.33 34.61 -2.54
CA PRO A 67 31.21 35.91 -3.20
C PRO A 67 29.77 36.19 -3.66
N LYS A 68 29.29 37.40 -3.39
CA LYS A 68 28.01 37.91 -3.89
C LYS A 68 28.05 38.02 -5.40
N ILE A 69 27.20 37.26 -6.10
CA ILE A 69 26.73 37.62 -7.43
C ILE A 69 25.45 38.44 -7.19
N ASP A 70 25.44 39.68 -7.70
CA ASP A 70 24.41 40.71 -7.46
C ASP A 70 23.17 40.52 -8.35
N GLY A 71 22.78 39.25 -8.58
CA GLY A 71 21.62 38.86 -9.38
C GLY A 71 20.80 37.82 -8.63
N GLN A 72 19.48 37.94 -8.68
CA GLN A 72 18.59 36.89 -8.19
C GLN A 72 18.85 35.62 -9.01
N GLU A 73 19.23 34.52 -8.35
CA GLU A 73 19.41 33.22 -8.99
C GLU A 73 18.18 32.89 -9.85
N HIS A 74 18.39 32.33 -11.04
CA HIS A 74 17.33 32.09 -12.02
C HIS A 74 17.39 30.65 -12.53
N ILE A 75 16.25 29.94 -12.41
CA ILE A 75 16.10 28.56 -12.87
C ILE A 75 15.48 28.58 -14.27
N ILE A 76 16.10 27.85 -15.20
CA ILE A 76 15.58 27.68 -16.56
C ILE A 76 15.33 26.21 -16.86
N THR A 77 14.18 25.93 -17.47
CA THR A 77 13.87 24.63 -18.08
C THR A 77 13.10 24.83 -19.39
N HIS A 78 12.75 23.74 -20.10
CA HIS A 78 12.06 23.87 -21.37
C HIS A 78 10.59 24.26 -21.22
N SER A 79 10.06 24.91 -22.27
CA SER A 79 8.63 25.11 -22.45
C SER A 79 7.97 23.93 -23.18
N GLY A 80 6.64 23.88 -23.13
CA GLY A 80 5.81 22.85 -23.77
C GLY A 80 5.32 21.77 -22.80
N THR A 81 5.08 20.57 -23.34
CA THR A 81 4.87 19.33 -22.57
C THR A 81 5.98 19.19 -21.53
N PHE A 82 5.67 18.65 -20.36
CA PHE A 82 6.65 18.43 -19.29
C PHE A 82 6.58 17.01 -18.72
N HIS A 83 7.65 16.56 -18.09
CA HIS A 83 7.82 15.26 -17.46
C HIS A 83 8.07 15.40 -15.96
N ALA A 84 8.33 14.26 -15.30
CA ALA A 84 8.53 14.24 -13.85
C ALA A 84 9.96 14.60 -13.45
N ASP A 85 10.93 14.43 -14.34
CA ASP A 85 12.33 14.67 -14.01
C ASP A 85 12.62 16.16 -13.86
N GLU A 86 12.23 16.99 -14.83
CA GLU A 86 12.44 18.43 -14.76
C GLU A 86 11.48 19.10 -13.75
N ALA A 87 10.27 18.54 -13.57
CA ALA A 87 9.37 18.94 -12.49
C ALA A 87 10.00 18.69 -11.10
N LEU A 88 10.58 17.50 -10.86
CA LEU A 88 11.25 17.18 -9.60
C LEU A 88 12.54 17.99 -9.42
N ALA A 89 13.36 18.12 -10.47
CA ALA A 89 14.61 18.86 -10.46
C ALA A 89 14.40 20.31 -9.99
N VAL A 90 13.39 21.00 -10.53
CA VAL A 90 13.05 22.37 -10.12
C VAL A 90 12.66 22.43 -8.64
N ASN A 91 11.88 21.46 -8.15
CA ASN A 91 11.47 21.45 -6.74
C ASN A 91 12.64 21.19 -5.80
N LEU A 92 13.51 20.23 -6.14
CA LEU A 92 14.73 19.91 -5.42
C LEU A 92 15.64 21.13 -5.30
N LEU A 93 15.86 21.86 -6.39
CA LEU A 93 16.64 23.09 -6.37
C LEU A 93 16.04 24.14 -5.45
N ARG A 94 14.72 24.38 -5.54
CA ARG A 94 13.99 25.33 -4.69
C ARG A 94 14.04 24.99 -3.19
N LYS A 95 14.49 23.79 -2.82
CA LYS A 95 14.76 23.47 -1.41
C LYS A 95 15.97 24.23 -0.85
N LEU A 96 16.94 24.56 -1.71
CA LEU A 96 18.15 25.26 -1.32
C LEU A 96 17.87 26.76 -1.11
N PRO A 97 18.42 27.40 -0.06
CA PRO A 97 18.13 28.80 0.24
C PRO A 97 18.43 29.76 -0.91
N ARG A 98 19.45 29.46 -1.73
CA ARG A 98 19.82 30.26 -2.91
C ARG A 98 18.77 30.24 -4.03
N PHE A 99 18.00 29.16 -4.15
CA PHE A 99 17.01 28.99 -5.22
C PHE A 99 15.56 29.04 -4.71
N ALA A 100 15.34 29.15 -3.40
CA ALA A 100 14.00 29.09 -2.79
C ALA A 100 13.02 30.13 -3.34
N SER A 101 13.53 31.32 -3.70
CA SER A 101 12.77 32.40 -4.34
C SER A 101 13.27 32.74 -5.74
N ALA A 102 14.05 31.84 -6.36
CA ALA A 102 14.52 32.02 -7.73
C ALA A 102 13.33 31.98 -8.70
N PRO A 103 13.18 32.98 -9.61
CA PRO A 103 12.23 32.86 -10.70
C PRO A 103 12.50 31.60 -11.52
N LEU A 104 11.43 31.05 -12.09
CA LEU A 104 11.48 29.95 -13.05
C LEU A 104 11.06 30.50 -14.42
N THR A 105 11.90 30.30 -15.43
CA THR A 105 11.52 30.57 -16.83
C THR A 105 11.50 29.27 -17.62
N ARG A 106 10.39 29.00 -18.30
CA ARG A 106 10.25 27.87 -19.22
C ARG A 106 10.38 28.36 -20.65
N THR A 107 11.43 27.94 -21.34
CA THR A 107 11.75 28.47 -22.68
C THR A 107 12.61 27.49 -23.50
N ARG A 108 12.60 27.67 -24.82
CA ARG A 108 13.54 27.02 -25.75
C ARG A 108 14.41 28.03 -26.50
N ASP A 109 14.33 29.31 -26.12
CA ASP A 109 15.15 30.38 -26.68
C ASP A 109 16.58 30.29 -26.13
N ALA A 110 17.55 30.13 -27.02
CA ALA A 110 18.95 29.91 -26.66
C ALA A 110 19.55 31.08 -25.86
N ALA A 111 19.24 32.32 -26.23
CA ALA A 111 19.76 33.49 -25.52
C ALA A 111 19.26 33.56 -24.08
N THR A 112 17.99 33.21 -23.87
CA THR A 112 17.41 33.11 -22.53
C THR A 112 18.05 31.95 -21.74
N ILE A 113 18.19 30.77 -22.35
CA ILE A 113 18.85 29.61 -21.73
C ILE A 113 20.28 29.94 -21.27
N ASP A 114 21.06 30.60 -22.12
CA ASP A 114 22.43 31.00 -21.82
C ASP A 114 22.54 31.97 -20.64
N SER A 115 21.49 32.77 -20.40
CA SER A 115 21.42 33.72 -19.28
C SER A 115 21.08 33.08 -17.92
N GLY A 116 20.64 31.82 -17.89
CA GLY A 116 20.21 31.14 -16.67
C GLY A 116 21.35 30.86 -15.68
N SER A 117 21.07 31.07 -14.39
CA SER A 117 22.00 30.73 -13.31
C SER A 117 22.15 29.22 -13.11
N ILE A 118 21.04 28.50 -13.32
CA ILE A 118 21.00 27.05 -13.39
C ILE A 118 19.98 26.62 -14.45
N VAL A 119 20.38 25.68 -15.30
CA VAL A 119 19.56 25.19 -16.41
C VAL A 119 19.36 23.70 -16.26
N VAL A 120 18.12 23.25 -16.31
CA VAL A 120 17.73 21.83 -16.22
C VAL A 120 16.87 21.46 -17.41
N ASP A 121 17.14 20.30 -17.99
CA ASP A 121 16.36 19.69 -19.08
C ASP A 121 16.22 20.52 -20.36
N VAL A 122 17.15 21.44 -20.59
CA VAL A 122 17.18 22.24 -21.82
C VAL A 122 18.60 22.73 -22.13
N GLY A 123 18.89 22.92 -23.42
CA GLY A 123 20.15 23.46 -23.91
C GLY A 123 21.16 22.41 -24.42
N ALA A 124 20.79 21.13 -24.39
CA ALA A 124 21.58 19.97 -24.85
C ALA A 124 23.03 19.99 -24.32
N THR A 125 23.19 20.35 -23.05
CA THR A 125 24.49 20.51 -22.40
C THR A 125 24.46 19.97 -20.97
N TYR A 126 25.38 19.06 -20.66
CA TYR A 126 25.72 18.67 -19.31
C TYR A 126 27.08 19.25 -18.94
N ASP A 127 27.08 20.25 -18.07
CA ASP A 127 28.26 20.89 -17.50
C ASP A 127 27.97 21.26 -16.03
N PRO A 128 28.39 20.41 -15.08
CA PRO A 128 28.22 20.68 -13.65
C PRO A 128 28.90 21.98 -13.19
N ALA A 129 30.02 22.37 -13.80
CA ALA A 129 30.74 23.58 -13.42
C ALA A 129 29.97 24.84 -13.86
N GLY A 130 29.30 24.77 -15.01
CA GLY A 130 28.40 25.80 -15.53
C GLY A 130 26.93 25.66 -15.10
N HIS A 131 26.60 24.74 -14.18
CA HIS A 131 25.23 24.42 -13.76
C HIS A 131 24.27 24.16 -14.93
N ARG A 132 24.71 23.37 -15.91
CA ARG A 132 23.89 22.88 -17.03
C ARG A 132 23.62 21.40 -16.82
N TYR A 133 22.35 21.02 -16.68
CA TYR A 133 21.90 19.68 -16.31
C TYR A 133 20.86 19.15 -17.29
N ASP A 134 21.22 19.09 -18.57
CA ASP A 134 20.43 18.44 -19.62
C ASP A 134 21.08 17.09 -20.01
N HIS A 135 20.26 16.11 -20.37
CA HIS A 135 20.66 14.76 -20.77
C HIS A 135 20.37 14.46 -22.26
N HIS A 136 19.69 15.36 -22.98
CA HIS A 136 19.24 15.16 -24.36
C HIS A 136 20.34 15.20 -25.45
N GLN A 137 21.59 15.49 -25.08
CA GLN A 137 22.72 15.54 -26.00
C GLN A 137 23.11 14.15 -26.51
N ARG A 138 23.47 14.11 -27.78
CA ARG A 138 23.96 12.89 -28.43
C ARG A 138 25.19 12.35 -27.69
N GLY A 139 25.14 11.08 -27.31
CA GLY A 139 26.24 10.39 -26.64
C GLY A 139 26.30 10.64 -25.13
N PHE A 140 25.23 11.14 -24.52
CA PHE A 140 25.11 11.17 -23.07
C PHE A 140 24.98 9.74 -22.49
N GLU A 141 25.89 9.40 -21.57
CA GLU A 141 26.02 8.09 -20.94
C GLU A 141 26.29 8.20 -19.43
N GLU A 142 26.04 9.37 -18.81
CA GLU A 142 26.30 9.56 -17.39
C GLU A 142 25.31 8.74 -16.56
N VAL A 143 25.85 7.98 -15.60
CA VAL A 143 25.10 7.20 -14.60
C VAL A 143 25.39 7.74 -13.21
N PHE A 144 24.63 7.34 -12.20
CA PHE A 144 24.81 7.86 -10.83
C PHE A 144 26.19 7.57 -10.25
N ASP A 145 26.58 6.29 -10.23
CA ASP A 145 27.89 5.81 -9.82
C ASP A 145 28.21 4.45 -10.48
N ALA A 146 29.32 3.81 -10.07
CA ALA A 146 29.78 2.55 -10.66
C ALA A 146 28.88 1.34 -10.42
N ASN A 147 27.92 1.43 -9.49
CA ASN A 147 26.97 0.35 -9.18
C ASN A 147 25.65 0.49 -9.95
N HIS A 148 25.45 1.61 -10.66
CA HIS A 148 24.24 1.89 -11.41
C HIS A 148 24.49 1.88 -12.92
N SER A 149 23.47 1.48 -13.67
CA SER A 149 23.50 1.43 -15.13
C SER A 149 22.45 2.30 -15.80
N THR A 150 21.50 2.83 -15.03
CA THR A 150 20.47 3.75 -15.48
C THR A 150 21.09 5.09 -15.82
N LYS A 151 20.86 5.57 -17.05
CA LYS A 151 21.27 6.91 -17.47
C LYS A 151 20.49 7.96 -16.68
N LEU A 152 21.15 9.03 -16.28
CA LEU A 152 20.51 10.10 -15.50
C LEU A 152 19.59 10.96 -16.38
N SER A 153 18.41 11.32 -15.87
CA SER A 153 17.59 12.44 -16.38
C SER A 153 17.98 13.73 -15.65
N SER A 154 17.28 14.84 -15.88
CA SER A 154 17.58 16.08 -15.16
C SER A 154 17.34 15.99 -13.65
N ALA A 155 16.38 15.17 -13.19
CA ALA A 155 16.22 14.87 -11.75
C ALA A 155 17.46 14.18 -11.17
N GLY A 156 17.93 13.11 -11.81
CA GLY A 156 19.13 12.38 -11.42
C GLY A 156 20.38 13.24 -11.43
N LEU A 157 20.54 14.11 -12.43
CA LEU A 157 21.64 15.07 -12.51
C LEU A 157 21.61 16.08 -11.35
N VAL A 158 20.45 16.69 -11.08
CA VAL A 158 20.30 17.61 -9.94
C VAL A 158 20.54 16.88 -8.62
N TRP A 159 19.99 15.68 -8.45
CA TRP A 159 20.22 14.88 -7.26
C TRP A 159 21.71 14.57 -7.08
N LYS A 160 22.41 14.17 -8.15
CA LYS A 160 23.84 13.84 -8.11
C LYS A 160 24.72 14.97 -7.60
N HIS A 161 24.42 16.21 -7.98
CA HIS A 161 25.26 17.37 -7.65
C HIS A 161 24.81 18.13 -6.40
N PHE A 162 23.51 18.12 -6.10
CA PHE A 162 22.93 18.91 -4.99
C PHE A 162 22.27 18.07 -3.89
N GLY A 163 22.05 16.78 -4.09
CA GLY A 163 21.28 15.93 -3.19
C GLY A 163 21.78 15.95 -1.74
N LYS A 164 23.10 15.93 -1.53
CA LYS A 164 23.68 16.04 -0.18
C LYS A 164 23.42 17.40 0.48
N GLU A 165 23.47 18.50 -0.28
CA GLU A 165 23.14 19.84 0.20
C GLU A 165 21.65 19.97 0.51
N ILE A 166 20.80 19.37 -0.33
CA ILE A 166 19.34 19.33 -0.15
C ILE A 166 18.98 18.55 1.12
N LEU A 167 19.60 17.39 1.35
CA LEU A 167 19.42 16.59 2.57
C LEU A 167 19.81 17.38 3.81
N ALA A 168 21.02 17.95 3.81
CA ALA A 168 21.52 18.78 4.90
C ALA A 168 20.58 19.94 5.22
N THR A 169 20.12 20.64 4.19
CA THR A 169 19.20 21.78 4.31
C THR A 169 17.84 21.34 4.85
N HIS A 170 17.25 20.28 4.31
CA HIS A 170 15.90 19.85 4.69
C HIS A 170 15.84 19.30 6.11
N LEU A 171 16.86 18.54 6.51
CA LEU A 171 16.91 17.86 7.80
C LEU A 171 17.62 18.66 8.89
N GLY A 172 18.26 19.78 8.55
CA GLY A 172 19.06 20.58 9.48
C GLY A 172 20.36 19.88 9.90
N LEU A 173 20.95 19.07 9.03
CA LEU A 173 22.20 18.33 9.28
C LEU A 173 23.41 19.11 8.76
N THR A 174 24.60 18.85 9.33
CA THR A 174 25.85 19.44 8.84
C THR A 174 26.54 18.58 7.79
N THR A 175 27.11 19.20 6.75
CA THR A 175 27.98 18.54 5.75
C THR A 175 29.46 18.57 6.17
N ALA A 176 29.75 18.84 7.44
CA ALA A 176 31.12 18.83 7.93
C ALA A 176 31.70 17.41 7.84
N ALA A 177 32.89 17.31 7.23
CA ALA A 177 33.57 16.03 7.05
C ALA A 177 33.76 15.31 8.41
N GLN A 178 33.59 13.99 8.40
CA GLN A 178 33.78 13.11 9.57
C GLN A 178 32.78 13.32 10.73
N SER A 179 31.66 14.01 10.48
CA SER A 179 30.53 14.04 11.41
C SER A 179 29.62 12.81 11.26
N ASN A 180 28.86 12.47 12.30
CA ASN A 180 27.79 11.45 12.20
C ASN A 180 26.74 11.85 11.16
N ASP A 181 26.45 13.14 11.04
CA ASP A 181 25.55 13.72 10.06
C ASP A 181 25.97 13.40 8.63
N GLN A 182 27.28 13.46 8.33
CA GLN A 182 27.77 13.11 6.99
C GLN A 182 27.48 11.66 6.62
N ALA A 183 27.65 10.72 7.55
CA ALA A 183 27.33 9.31 7.31
C ALA A 183 25.83 9.08 7.09
N ILE A 184 24.98 9.82 7.81
CA ILE A 184 23.52 9.81 7.60
C ILE A 184 23.18 10.37 6.22
N ILE A 185 23.77 11.51 5.85
CA ILE A 185 23.57 12.13 4.54
C ILE A 185 23.99 11.17 3.43
N ASP A 186 25.15 10.54 3.52
CA ASP A 186 25.64 9.60 2.49
C ASP A 186 24.72 8.39 2.34
N LEU A 187 24.20 7.85 3.45
CA LEU A 187 23.25 6.74 3.43
C LEU A 187 21.92 7.15 2.79
N LEU A 188 21.35 8.29 3.18
CA LEU A 188 20.08 8.79 2.63
C LEU A 188 20.21 9.20 1.16
N TYR A 189 21.37 9.72 0.78
CA TYR A 189 21.69 10.14 -0.59
C TYR A 189 21.60 8.96 -1.57
N LEU A 190 22.20 7.83 -1.20
CA LEU A 190 22.12 6.61 -1.99
C LEU A 190 20.72 5.99 -1.89
N LYS A 191 20.18 5.84 -0.68
CA LYS A 191 18.86 5.20 -0.46
C LYS A 191 17.73 5.88 -1.24
N LEU A 192 17.72 7.22 -1.33
CA LEU A 192 16.69 7.94 -2.07
C LEU A 192 16.94 7.96 -3.58
N TYR A 193 18.17 7.76 -4.03
CA TYR A 193 18.41 7.50 -5.44
C TYR A 193 17.79 6.17 -5.84
N ASP A 194 18.20 5.08 -5.16
CA ASP A 194 17.78 3.70 -5.45
C ASP A 194 16.25 3.53 -5.34
N ASP A 195 15.62 4.13 -4.33
CA ASP A 195 14.18 3.93 -4.06
C ASP A 195 13.25 4.88 -4.82
N PHE A 196 13.78 5.98 -5.38
CA PHE A 196 12.93 7.08 -5.87
C PHE A 196 13.45 7.70 -7.17
N VAL A 197 14.65 8.28 -7.16
CA VAL A 197 15.14 9.09 -8.29
C VAL A 197 15.47 8.21 -9.50
N GLU A 198 16.04 7.02 -9.30
CA GLU A 198 16.41 6.12 -10.40
C GLU A 198 15.20 5.70 -11.25
N ALA A 199 14.03 5.55 -10.63
CA ALA A 199 12.80 5.21 -11.36
C ALA A 199 12.37 6.35 -12.31
N ILE A 200 12.58 7.60 -11.91
CA ILE A 200 12.30 8.78 -12.76
C ILE A 200 13.30 8.83 -13.90
N ASP A 201 14.60 8.66 -13.59
CA ASP A 201 15.68 8.59 -14.58
C ASP A 201 15.42 7.51 -15.64
N GLY A 202 15.02 6.31 -15.20
CA GLY A 202 14.73 5.19 -16.08
C GLY A 202 13.53 5.45 -16.98
N ILE A 203 12.42 5.96 -16.43
CA ILE A 203 11.21 6.24 -17.22
C ILE A 203 11.47 7.31 -18.27
N ASP A 204 12.15 8.38 -17.89
CA ASP A 204 12.41 9.51 -18.77
C ASP A 204 13.37 9.15 -19.91
N ASN A 205 14.42 8.37 -19.62
CA ASN A 205 15.32 7.82 -20.64
C ASN A 205 14.72 6.65 -21.45
N GLY A 206 13.45 6.29 -21.23
CA GLY A 206 12.78 5.20 -21.94
C GLY A 206 13.33 3.81 -21.62
N ILE A 207 13.95 3.63 -20.46
CA ILE A 207 14.52 2.38 -19.98
C ILE A 207 13.40 1.51 -19.42
N SER A 208 13.25 0.30 -19.96
CA SER A 208 12.27 -0.66 -19.46
C SER A 208 12.72 -1.28 -18.15
N GLN A 209 11.84 -1.32 -17.15
CA GLN A 209 12.11 -1.94 -15.83
C GLN A 209 12.45 -3.44 -15.93
N TYR A 210 11.93 -4.11 -16.95
CA TYR A 210 12.19 -5.52 -17.25
C TYR A 210 12.62 -5.68 -18.70
N PRO A 211 13.29 -6.80 -19.05
CA PRO A 211 13.52 -7.17 -20.44
C PRO A 211 12.25 -7.06 -21.29
N SER A 212 12.37 -6.49 -22.49
CA SER A 212 11.24 -6.13 -23.36
C SER A 212 10.44 -7.32 -23.88
N ASP A 213 11.00 -8.53 -23.79
CA ASP A 213 10.35 -9.80 -24.10
C ASP A 213 9.41 -10.28 -22.98
N LEU A 214 9.51 -9.73 -21.76
CA LEU A 214 8.63 -10.06 -20.66
C LEU A 214 7.39 -9.15 -20.65
N LYS A 215 6.21 -9.76 -20.76
CA LYS A 215 4.94 -9.05 -20.65
C LYS A 215 4.52 -8.93 -19.18
N PRO A 216 4.29 -7.71 -18.64
CA PRO A 216 3.81 -7.57 -17.27
C PRO A 216 2.40 -8.17 -17.14
N LYS A 217 2.11 -8.79 -15.99
CA LYS A 217 0.80 -9.40 -15.72
C LYS A 217 -0.35 -8.38 -15.75
N TYR A 218 -0.06 -7.13 -15.40
CA TYR A 218 -1.00 -6.02 -15.46
C TYR A 218 -0.26 -4.72 -15.82
N LYS A 219 -0.99 -3.70 -16.27
CA LYS A 219 -0.43 -2.37 -16.54
C LYS A 219 -0.64 -1.49 -15.31
N SER A 220 0.45 -0.94 -14.77
CA SER A 220 0.38 0.15 -13.78
C SER A 220 0.61 1.48 -14.48
N ARG A 221 -0.17 2.51 -14.13
CA ARG A 221 -0.02 3.89 -14.62
C ARG A 221 -0.28 4.90 -13.51
N THR A 222 0.11 4.54 -12.30
CA THR A 222 -0.13 5.29 -11.07
C THR A 222 1.17 5.82 -10.46
N ASP A 223 2.30 5.56 -11.10
CA ASP A 223 3.61 6.12 -10.71
C ASP A 223 3.63 7.66 -10.84
N LEU A 224 4.68 8.27 -10.28
CA LEU A 224 4.82 9.73 -10.29
C LEU A 224 4.93 10.29 -11.71
N SER A 225 5.69 9.65 -12.59
CA SER A 225 5.84 10.08 -13.99
C SER A 225 4.53 10.05 -14.74
N ALA A 226 3.70 9.01 -14.56
CA ALA A 226 2.36 8.95 -15.13
C ALA A 226 1.45 10.07 -14.59
N ARG A 227 1.45 10.32 -13.27
CA ARG A 227 0.63 11.38 -12.65
C ARG A 227 1.04 12.78 -13.09
N VAL A 228 2.34 13.06 -13.19
CA VAL A 228 2.84 14.30 -13.78
C VAL A 228 2.43 14.40 -15.25
N GLY A 229 2.54 13.31 -16.00
CA GLY A 229 2.07 13.23 -17.38
C GLY A 229 0.59 13.63 -17.54
N TYR A 230 -0.28 13.21 -16.62
CA TYR A 230 -1.71 13.55 -16.62
C TYR A 230 -2.01 15.03 -16.34
N LEU A 231 -1.04 15.80 -15.86
CA LEU A 231 -1.17 17.25 -15.71
C LEU A 231 -0.90 18.01 -17.01
N ASN A 232 -0.32 17.37 -18.04
CA ASN A 232 -0.21 18.00 -19.35
C ASN A 232 -1.59 18.19 -20.00
N PRO A 233 -1.78 19.20 -20.87
CA PRO A 233 -3.00 19.36 -21.65
C PRO A 233 -3.34 18.11 -22.47
N SER A 234 -4.64 17.84 -22.57
CA SER A 234 -5.11 16.78 -23.47
C SER A 234 -4.81 17.15 -24.92
N TRP A 235 -4.61 16.15 -25.79
CA TRP A 235 -4.29 16.39 -27.22
C TRP A 235 -5.32 17.27 -27.95
N ASN A 236 -6.57 17.29 -27.46
CA ASN A 236 -7.69 18.06 -27.98
C ASN A 236 -8.04 19.30 -27.14
N GLU A 237 -7.19 19.67 -26.18
CA GLU A 237 -7.33 20.86 -25.35
C GLU A 237 -6.45 21.98 -25.92
N GLN A 238 -7.04 23.17 -26.12
CA GLN A 238 -6.25 24.35 -26.42
C GLN A 238 -5.57 24.82 -25.13
N SER A 239 -4.26 25.03 -25.18
CA SER A 239 -3.48 25.56 -24.07
C SER A 239 -2.50 26.61 -24.56
N ASP A 240 -2.34 27.68 -23.78
CA ASP A 240 -1.24 28.63 -23.94
C ASP A 240 -0.09 28.32 -22.97
N ASN A 241 1.01 29.07 -23.09
CA ASN A 241 2.20 28.90 -22.24
C ASN A 241 1.91 29.23 -20.77
N ALA A 242 1.05 30.20 -20.47
CA ALA A 242 0.74 30.58 -19.09
C ALA A 242 -0.01 29.44 -18.37
N GLN A 243 -0.93 28.79 -19.06
CA GLN A 243 -1.63 27.60 -18.56
C GLN A 243 -0.69 26.40 -18.38
N LEU A 244 0.22 26.17 -19.34
CA LEU A 244 1.25 25.13 -19.24
C LEU A 244 2.17 25.36 -18.05
N ASP A 245 2.59 26.60 -17.80
CA ASP A 245 3.48 26.97 -16.70
C ASP A 245 2.80 26.82 -15.35
N ALA A 246 1.52 27.21 -15.24
CA ALA A 246 0.73 26.97 -14.03
C ALA A 246 0.56 25.46 -13.72
N ARG A 247 0.36 24.63 -14.76
CA ARG A 247 0.29 23.17 -14.61
C ARG A 247 1.64 22.57 -14.23
N PHE A 248 2.73 23.10 -14.79
CA PHE A 248 4.08 22.71 -14.42
C PHE A 248 4.39 23.01 -12.95
N GLU A 249 4.02 24.19 -12.45
CA GLU A 249 4.16 24.52 -11.02
C GLU A 249 3.41 23.53 -10.13
N THR A 250 2.22 23.10 -10.56
CA THR A 250 1.45 22.05 -9.87
C THR A 250 2.18 20.70 -9.91
N ALA A 251 2.74 20.31 -11.05
CA ALA A 251 3.51 19.08 -11.22
C ALA A 251 4.78 19.08 -10.36
N SER A 252 5.52 20.19 -10.36
CA SER A 252 6.74 20.36 -9.56
C SER A 252 6.43 20.30 -8.06
N ALA A 253 5.34 20.94 -7.60
CA ALA A 253 4.89 20.85 -6.22
C ALA A 253 4.48 19.42 -5.82
N MET A 254 3.79 18.68 -6.70
CA MET A 254 3.41 17.28 -6.47
C MET A 254 4.63 16.37 -6.36
N ALA A 255 5.55 16.44 -7.32
CA ALA A 255 6.77 15.63 -7.34
C ALA A 255 7.65 15.89 -6.11
N GLY A 256 7.82 17.18 -5.77
CA GLY A 256 8.54 17.59 -4.58
C GLY A 256 7.92 17.12 -3.27
N LYS A 257 6.60 17.29 -3.11
CA LYS A 257 5.88 16.84 -1.91
C LYS A 257 6.11 15.35 -1.68
N GLU A 258 5.92 14.54 -2.71
CA GLU A 258 6.09 13.08 -2.59
C GLU A 258 7.53 12.68 -2.26
N PHE A 259 8.51 13.35 -2.87
CA PHE A 259 9.92 13.13 -2.56
C PHE A 259 10.26 13.48 -1.10
N PHE A 260 9.85 14.66 -0.63
CA PHE A 260 10.17 15.11 0.73
C PHE A 260 9.42 14.34 1.81
N GLU A 261 8.17 13.91 1.56
CA GLU A 261 7.46 12.99 2.45
C GLU A 261 8.18 11.63 2.55
N ARG A 262 8.71 11.12 1.43
CA ARG A 262 9.53 9.90 1.44
C ARG A 262 10.84 10.10 2.20
N LEU A 263 11.54 11.21 2.00
CA LEU A 263 12.76 11.55 2.75
C LEU A 263 12.48 11.67 4.25
N ASP A 264 11.43 12.37 4.64
CA ASP A 264 11.02 12.50 6.04
C ASP A 264 10.73 11.13 6.66
N TYR A 265 10.00 10.26 5.97
CA TYR A 265 9.79 8.88 6.39
C TYR A 265 11.10 8.10 6.53
N THR A 266 11.98 8.19 5.53
CA THR A 266 13.25 7.44 5.53
C THR A 266 14.15 7.88 6.70
N PHE A 267 14.18 9.18 7.02
CA PHE A 267 14.97 9.71 8.13
C PHE A 267 14.34 9.46 9.50
N LYS A 268 13.03 9.72 9.66
CA LYS A 268 12.36 9.69 10.97
C LYS A 268 11.90 8.29 11.39
N SER A 269 11.66 7.39 10.44
CA SER A 269 11.12 6.05 10.71
C SER A 269 12.06 4.93 10.25
N TRP A 270 12.42 4.89 8.98
CA TRP A 270 13.22 3.79 8.44
C TRP A 270 14.63 3.74 9.04
N LEU A 271 15.33 4.88 9.16
CA LEU A 271 16.71 4.91 9.64
C LEU A 271 16.86 4.43 11.10
N PRO A 272 16.08 4.94 12.09
CA PRO A 272 16.10 4.44 13.45
C PRO A 272 15.78 2.94 13.59
N ALA A 273 14.92 2.40 12.71
CA ALA A 273 14.53 0.99 12.73
C ALA A 273 15.73 0.03 12.57
N ARG A 274 16.83 0.47 11.95
CA ARG A 274 18.05 -0.35 11.79
C ARG A 274 18.56 -0.87 13.13
N GLN A 275 18.62 -0.03 14.14
CA GLN A 275 19.17 -0.40 15.44
C GLN A 275 18.29 -1.45 16.13
N ILE A 276 16.97 -1.33 16.00
CA ILE A 276 16.01 -2.32 16.52
C ILE A 276 16.26 -3.70 15.90
N VAL A 277 16.51 -3.76 14.59
CA VAL A 277 16.82 -5.02 13.91
C VAL A 277 18.17 -5.58 14.35
N VAL A 278 19.20 -4.74 14.48
CA VAL A 278 20.53 -5.15 14.98
C VAL A 278 20.42 -5.72 16.39
N ASP A 279 19.72 -5.05 17.28
CA ASP A 279 19.55 -5.48 18.67
C ASP A 279 18.76 -6.80 18.74
N ALA A 280 17.70 -6.94 17.94
CA ALA A 280 16.95 -8.17 17.83
C ALA A 280 17.80 -9.34 17.31
N LEU A 281 18.63 -9.12 16.28
CA LEU A 281 19.56 -10.13 15.76
C LEU A 281 20.58 -10.57 16.82
N ASN A 282 21.07 -9.64 17.64
CA ASN A 282 22.07 -9.93 18.68
C ASN A 282 21.48 -10.64 19.90
N ARG A 283 20.23 -10.32 20.29
CA ARG A 283 19.57 -10.86 21.48
C ARG A 283 18.71 -12.11 21.23
N ARG A 284 18.56 -12.53 19.97
CA ARG A 284 17.69 -13.67 19.60
C ARG A 284 18.13 -14.94 20.32
N THR A 285 17.16 -15.66 20.89
CA THR A 285 17.39 -16.96 21.54
C THR A 285 17.25 -18.12 20.57
N HIS A 286 16.46 -17.95 19.49
CA HIS A 286 16.35 -18.88 18.38
C HIS A 286 16.86 -18.21 17.10
N PRO A 287 17.74 -18.85 16.31
CA PRO A 287 18.40 -18.20 15.18
C PRO A 287 17.40 -17.68 14.14
N GLN A 288 16.31 -18.43 13.91
CA GLN A 288 15.31 -18.12 12.89
C GLN A 288 14.11 -17.28 13.38
N LEU A 289 14.18 -16.70 14.59
CA LEU A 289 13.10 -15.91 15.18
C LEU A 289 13.61 -14.55 15.66
N LEU A 290 13.00 -13.47 15.18
CA LEU A 290 13.22 -12.12 15.68
C LEU A 290 12.04 -11.66 16.52
N VAL A 291 12.35 -10.91 17.58
CA VAL A 291 11.34 -10.33 18.46
C VAL A 291 11.66 -8.85 18.67
N PHE A 292 10.69 -8.02 18.34
CA PHE A 292 10.74 -6.59 18.60
C PHE A 292 9.78 -6.24 19.75
N ASP A 293 10.18 -5.27 20.56
CA ASP A 293 9.34 -4.77 21.66
C ASP A 293 8.36 -3.69 21.20
N GLU A 294 8.55 -3.21 19.96
CA GLU A 294 7.69 -2.28 19.24
C GLU A 294 7.74 -2.61 17.74
N PHE A 295 6.75 -2.17 16.96
CA PHE A 295 6.83 -2.30 15.51
C PHE A 295 7.95 -1.42 14.93
N ALA A 296 8.66 -1.94 13.93
CA ALA A 296 9.73 -1.21 13.24
C ALA A 296 9.74 -1.56 11.74
N SER A 297 10.18 -0.64 10.89
CA SER A 297 10.38 -0.91 9.46
C SER A 297 11.61 -1.83 9.26
N TRP A 298 11.41 -3.15 9.33
CA TRP A 298 12.50 -4.10 9.52
C TRP A 298 13.03 -4.77 8.24
N LYS A 299 12.23 -4.88 7.17
CA LYS A 299 12.52 -5.72 5.99
C LYS A 299 13.87 -5.39 5.35
N ASP A 300 14.01 -4.18 4.81
CA ASP A 300 15.24 -3.76 4.13
C ASP A 300 16.50 -3.95 4.99
N HIS A 301 16.42 -3.55 6.27
CA HIS A 301 17.53 -3.69 7.20
C HIS A 301 17.90 -5.14 7.44
N LEU A 302 16.91 -6.03 7.62
CA LEU A 302 17.16 -7.44 7.82
C LEU A 302 17.89 -8.05 6.63
N PHE A 303 17.42 -7.82 5.40
CA PHE A 303 18.05 -8.37 4.20
C PHE A 303 19.47 -7.85 3.98
N THR A 304 19.72 -6.57 4.27
CA THR A 304 21.06 -5.98 4.21
C THR A 304 21.98 -6.58 5.29
N LEU A 305 21.51 -6.66 6.53
CA LEU A 305 22.29 -7.21 7.65
C LEU A 305 22.59 -8.70 7.49
N GLU A 306 21.69 -9.48 6.89
CA GLU A 306 21.96 -10.89 6.56
C GLU A 306 23.16 -11.05 5.62
N LYS A 307 23.34 -10.12 4.68
CA LYS A 307 24.49 -10.07 3.77
C LYS A 307 25.73 -9.56 4.51
N ASP A 308 25.63 -8.40 5.16
CA ASP A 308 26.74 -7.72 5.84
C ASP A 308 27.37 -8.59 6.94
N LEU A 309 26.54 -9.32 7.69
CA LEU A 309 26.97 -10.20 8.78
C LEU A 309 27.20 -11.64 8.34
N ALA A 310 27.05 -11.95 7.05
CA ALA A 310 27.19 -13.28 6.47
C ALA A 310 26.38 -14.36 7.22
N ILE A 311 25.11 -14.07 7.52
CA ILE A 311 24.24 -14.99 8.26
C ILE A 311 23.96 -16.23 7.39
N ALA A 312 24.32 -17.41 7.92
CA ALA A 312 24.15 -18.68 7.24
C ALA A 312 22.67 -18.92 6.88
N PRO A 313 22.34 -19.49 5.70
CA PRO A 313 20.95 -19.70 5.28
C PRO A 313 20.07 -20.44 6.31
N THR A 314 20.64 -21.41 7.03
CA THR A 314 19.97 -22.16 8.11
C THR A 314 19.67 -21.34 9.35
N GLU A 315 20.35 -20.21 9.53
CA GLU A 315 20.20 -19.31 10.68
C GLU A 315 19.44 -18.03 10.35
N ARG A 316 19.03 -17.86 9.08
CA ARG A 316 18.29 -16.66 8.67
C ARG A 316 16.91 -16.63 9.32
N PRO A 317 16.46 -15.47 9.82
CA PRO A 317 15.11 -15.31 10.35
C PRO A 317 14.02 -15.79 9.39
N ILE A 318 13.09 -16.56 9.92
CA ILE A 318 11.89 -17.03 9.23
C ILE A 318 10.68 -16.26 9.72
N TYR A 319 10.60 -15.97 11.03
CA TYR A 319 9.51 -15.21 11.62
C TYR A 319 10.02 -14.00 12.39
N VAL A 320 9.21 -12.95 12.38
CA VAL A 320 9.37 -11.73 13.16
C VAL A 320 8.13 -11.57 14.03
N VAL A 321 8.33 -11.34 15.33
CA VAL A 321 7.26 -11.17 16.32
C VAL A 321 7.33 -9.77 16.91
N TYR A 322 6.21 -9.06 16.93
CA TYR A 322 6.13 -7.66 17.39
C TYR A 322 4.72 -7.30 17.86
N PRO A 323 4.54 -6.31 18.73
CA PRO A 323 3.22 -5.80 19.07
C PRO A 323 2.66 -4.90 17.96
N ASP A 324 1.35 -4.95 17.74
CA ASP A 324 0.64 -3.98 16.92
C ASP A 324 0.12 -2.80 17.75
N GLU A 325 -0.51 -1.85 17.08
CA GLU A 325 -1.02 -0.61 17.65
C GLU A 325 -2.13 -0.83 18.69
N SER A 326 -2.79 -1.99 18.67
CA SER A 326 -3.83 -2.38 19.63
C SER A 326 -3.27 -3.09 20.87
N GLY A 327 -1.94 -3.27 20.95
CA GLY A 327 -1.26 -4.01 22.02
C GLY A 327 -1.36 -5.52 21.88
N LYS A 328 -1.90 -6.02 20.77
CA LYS A 328 -1.89 -7.45 20.40
C LYS A 328 -0.57 -7.76 19.70
N TRP A 329 -0.28 -9.04 19.52
CA TRP A 329 1.02 -9.49 19.00
C TRP A 329 0.88 -10.17 17.66
N ARG A 330 1.79 -9.84 16.75
CA ARG A 330 1.85 -10.37 15.39
C ARG A 330 3.01 -11.34 15.26
N VAL A 331 2.80 -12.36 14.43
CA VAL A 331 3.84 -13.26 13.92
C VAL A 331 3.85 -13.12 12.41
N GLN A 332 4.90 -12.51 11.85
CA GLN A 332 5.01 -12.26 10.42
C GLN A 332 6.12 -13.12 9.82
N ALA A 333 5.81 -13.82 8.73
CA ALA A 333 6.77 -14.61 7.97
C ALA A 333 7.65 -13.69 7.11
N VAL A 334 8.95 -13.91 7.17
CA VAL A 334 9.94 -13.18 6.37
C VAL A 334 9.85 -13.64 4.90
N PRO A 335 9.73 -12.73 3.92
CA PRO A 335 9.67 -13.11 2.52
C PRO A 335 11.02 -13.63 1.99
N VAL A 336 11.03 -14.25 0.81
CA VAL A 336 12.26 -14.74 0.17
C VAL A 336 13.13 -13.60 -0.39
N SER A 337 12.52 -12.47 -0.74
CA SER A 337 13.16 -11.19 -1.06
C SER A 337 12.30 -10.03 -0.53
N PRO A 338 12.82 -8.80 -0.37
CA PRO A 338 12.06 -7.66 0.16
C PRO A 338 10.72 -7.40 -0.57
N GLU A 339 10.69 -7.64 -1.89
CA GLU A 339 9.58 -7.38 -2.81
C GLU A 339 8.69 -8.63 -3.04
N SER A 340 9.09 -9.79 -2.52
CA SER A 340 8.39 -11.04 -2.78
C SER A 340 7.16 -11.22 -1.89
N PHE A 341 6.06 -11.69 -2.50
CA PHE A 341 4.88 -12.17 -1.78
C PHE A 341 5.05 -13.59 -1.23
N VAL A 342 6.15 -14.26 -1.56
CA VAL A 342 6.45 -15.63 -1.11
C VAL A 342 7.24 -15.59 0.19
N SER A 343 6.69 -16.17 1.26
CA SER A 343 7.37 -16.34 2.54
C SER A 343 8.47 -17.42 2.48
N ARG A 344 9.57 -17.24 3.21
CA ARG A 344 10.59 -18.29 3.44
C ARG A 344 9.97 -19.55 4.02
N LYS A 345 9.06 -19.36 4.98
CA LYS A 345 8.15 -20.36 5.51
C LYS A 345 6.89 -19.64 5.97
N ALA A 346 5.77 -19.87 5.30
CA ALA A 346 4.47 -19.40 5.76
C ALA A 346 4.05 -20.19 7.01
N LEU A 347 3.19 -19.59 7.83
CA LEU A 347 2.55 -20.26 8.96
C LEU A 347 1.84 -21.56 8.49
N PRO A 348 1.70 -22.58 9.36
CA PRO A 348 1.17 -23.90 9.00
C PRO A 348 -0.14 -23.80 8.25
N GLU A 349 -0.26 -24.55 7.15
CA GLU A 349 -1.46 -24.57 6.30
C GLU A 349 -2.75 -24.85 7.10
N PRO A 350 -2.79 -25.80 8.06
CA PRO A 350 -3.98 -26.05 8.85
C PRO A 350 -4.46 -24.84 9.66
N TRP A 351 -3.59 -23.88 9.97
CA TRP A 351 -3.96 -22.70 10.75
C TRP A 351 -4.56 -21.58 9.88
N ARG A 352 -4.28 -21.59 8.57
CA ARG A 352 -4.59 -20.47 7.67
C ARG A 352 -6.09 -20.31 7.48
N GLY A 353 -6.56 -19.07 7.53
CA GLY A 353 -7.98 -18.75 7.47
C GLY A 353 -8.74 -19.04 8.77
N ILE A 354 -8.11 -19.69 9.76
CA ILE A 354 -8.74 -19.97 11.06
C ILE A 354 -8.52 -18.79 12.01
N ARG A 355 -9.53 -18.50 12.83
CA ARG A 355 -9.58 -17.33 13.70
C ARG A 355 -9.97 -17.68 15.14
N ASP A 356 -9.61 -16.78 16.04
CA ASP A 356 -10.08 -16.72 17.42
C ASP A 356 -10.02 -18.05 18.18
N GLN A 357 -11.10 -18.40 18.89
CA GLN A 357 -11.14 -19.60 19.74
C GLN A 357 -10.92 -20.89 18.92
N ALA A 358 -11.42 -20.95 17.68
CA ALA A 358 -11.20 -22.11 16.81
C ALA A 358 -9.71 -22.31 16.50
N LEU A 359 -8.97 -21.21 16.28
CA LEU A 359 -7.52 -21.28 16.10
C LEU A 359 -6.82 -21.65 17.41
N SER A 360 -7.29 -21.13 18.54
CA SER A 360 -6.76 -21.51 19.86
C SER A 360 -6.95 -22.99 20.17
N ASP A 361 -8.12 -23.55 19.87
CA ASP A 361 -8.43 -24.96 20.08
C ASP A 361 -7.60 -25.84 19.13
N LEU A 362 -7.50 -25.44 17.86
CA LEU A 362 -6.71 -26.15 16.85
C LEU A 362 -5.22 -26.19 17.19
N THR A 363 -4.67 -25.07 17.66
CA THR A 363 -3.24 -24.93 17.93
C THR A 363 -2.87 -25.38 19.34
N GLY A 364 -3.84 -25.43 20.26
CA GLY A 364 -3.60 -25.52 21.70
C GLY A 364 -2.95 -24.26 22.29
N ILE A 365 -2.94 -23.14 21.56
CA ILE A 365 -2.31 -21.88 21.99
C ILE A 365 -3.44 -20.90 22.37
N PRO A 366 -3.57 -20.49 23.63
CA PRO A 366 -4.63 -19.58 24.04
C PRO A 366 -4.45 -18.19 23.44
N GLY A 367 -5.59 -17.51 23.21
CA GLY A 367 -5.63 -16.11 22.76
C GLY A 367 -5.20 -15.91 21.30
N CYS A 368 -5.27 -16.93 20.45
CA CYS A 368 -5.07 -16.75 19.02
C CYS A 368 -6.16 -15.83 18.44
N ILE A 369 -5.79 -15.00 17.46
CA ILE A 369 -6.71 -14.05 16.80
C ILE A 369 -6.95 -14.48 15.37
N PHE A 370 -5.91 -14.70 14.57
CA PHE A 370 -6.04 -15.19 13.20
C PHE A 370 -4.72 -15.72 12.63
N VAL A 371 -4.79 -16.46 11.53
CA VAL A 371 -3.70 -16.62 10.56
C VAL A 371 -4.23 -16.31 9.16
N HIS A 372 -3.55 -15.44 8.41
CA HIS A 372 -3.97 -15.08 7.05
C HIS A 372 -3.98 -16.31 6.13
N GLN A 373 -4.83 -16.31 5.10
CA GLN A 373 -5.01 -17.45 4.19
C GLN A 373 -3.72 -17.90 3.48
N SER A 374 -2.83 -16.98 3.14
CA SER A 374 -1.51 -17.31 2.58
C SER A 374 -0.46 -17.69 3.64
N GLY A 375 -0.77 -17.50 4.93
CA GLY A 375 0.10 -17.80 6.06
C GLY A 375 1.24 -16.80 6.27
N PHE A 376 1.23 -15.65 5.59
CA PHE A 376 2.30 -14.65 5.73
C PHE A 376 2.30 -13.94 7.08
N ILE A 377 1.17 -13.90 7.78
CA ILE A 377 1.02 -13.25 9.08
C ILE A 377 -0.06 -13.94 9.93
N GLY A 378 0.13 -13.92 11.24
CA GLY A 378 -0.87 -14.32 12.23
C GLY A 378 -0.85 -13.41 13.45
N GLY A 379 -1.86 -13.55 14.32
CA GLY A 379 -2.06 -12.72 15.50
C GLY A 379 -2.38 -13.52 16.76
N ASN A 380 -1.92 -13.03 17.91
CA ASN A 380 -2.27 -13.52 19.23
C ASN A 380 -2.46 -12.34 20.19
N ALA A 381 -3.29 -12.50 21.22
CA ALA A 381 -3.54 -11.50 22.23
C ALA A 381 -2.34 -11.22 23.14
N THR A 382 -1.38 -12.15 23.21
CA THR A 382 -0.24 -12.10 24.12
C THR A 382 1.08 -12.31 23.38
N ARG A 383 2.16 -11.76 23.94
CA ARG A 383 3.52 -11.97 23.45
C ARG A 383 3.88 -13.45 23.48
N GLU A 384 3.58 -14.11 24.58
CA GLU A 384 3.89 -15.51 24.82
C GLU A 384 3.17 -16.41 23.82
N GLY A 385 1.89 -16.13 23.53
CA GLY A 385 1.12 -16.86 22.52
C GLY A 385 1.66 -16.65 21.11
N ALA A 386 2.02 -15.41 20.72
CA ALA A 386 2.65 -15.15 19.43
C ALA A 386 4.01 -15.86 19.29
N LEU A 387 4.84 -15.84 20.33
CA LEU A 387 6.11 -16.58 20.34
C LEU A 387 5.89 -18.09 20.23
N LYS A 388 4.86 -18.62 20.90
CA LYS A 388 4.49 -20.03 20.80
C LYS A 388 4.03 -20.39 19.39
N MET A 389 3.20 -19.55 18.76
CA MET A 389 2.78 -19.73 17.36
C MET A 389 4.00 -19.78 16.43
N ALA A 390 4.93 -18.84 16.57
CA ALA A 390 6.15 -18.82 15.77
C ALA A 390 7.02 -20.08 16.00
N SER A 391 7.18 -20.49 17.26
CA SER A 391 7.97 -21.67 17.61
C SER A 391 7.36 -22.97 17.09
N ASP A 392 6.06 -23.14 17.23
CA ASP A 392 5.34 -24.32 16.72
C ASP A 392 5.33 -24.34 15.20
N ALA A 393 5.18 -23.18 14.56
CA ALA A 393 5.29 -23.04 13.12
C ALA A 393 6.70 -23.37 12.60
N LEU A 394 7.75 -23.07 13.36
CA LEU A 394 9.12 -23.50 13.04
C LEU A 394 9.27 -25.02 13.13
N ALA A 395 8.75 -25.63 14.20
CA ALA A 395 8.80 -27.07 14.43
C ALA A 395 7.88 -27.89 13.49
N HIS A 396 6.83 -27.25 12.95
CA HIS A 396 5.91 -27.89 12.03
C HIS A 396 6.64 -28.31 10.75
N THR A 397 6.87 -29.61 10.65
CA THR A 397 7.44 -30.31 9.50
C THR A 397 6.37 -31.33 9.09
N GLY A 398 5.78 -31.16 7.91
CA GLY A 398 4.50 -31.79 7.54
C GLY A 398 4.47 -33.31 7.75
N VAL A 399 3.34 -33.83 8.23
CA VAL A 399 3.00 -35.27 8.30
C VAL A 399 1.54 -35.43 7.80
N PRO A 400 1.10 -36.62 7.33
CA PRO A 400 0.73 -36.91 5.96
C PRO A 400 -0.80 -36.97 5.72
N PHE A 401 -1.21 -36.81 4.46
CA PHE A 401 -2.59 -36.96 3.98
C PHE A 401 -3.18 -38.33 4.32
N ILE A 402 -4.34 -38.35 4.99
CA ILE A 402 -5.16 -39.55 5.17
C ILE A 402 -6.03 -39.73 3.92
N HIS A 403 -5.94 -40.93 3.32
CA HIS A 403 -6.61 -41.39 2.11
C HIS A 403 -8.15 -41.27 2.16
N ALA A 404 -8.75 -40.75 1.08
CA ALA A 404 -10.15 -41.01 0.73
C ALA A 404 -10.27 -42.38 0.03
N GLY A 405 -11.29 -43.14 0.40
CA GLY A 405 -11.50 -44.54 0.04
C GLY A 405 -11.77 -44.79 -1.45
N SER A 406 -11.32 -45.98 -1.87
CA SER A 406 -11.52 -46.62 -3.16
C SER A 406 -12.98 -46.95 -3.49
N VAL A 407 -13.36 -46.82 -4.77
CA VAL A 407 -14.48 -47.55 -5.36
C VAL A 407 -13.99 -48.25 -6.62
N ASP A 408 -14.08 -49.58 -6.59
CA ASP A 408 -13.76 -50.52 -7.67
C ASP A 408 -14.93 -50.69 -8.66
N GLY A 409 -14.56 -51.15 -9.87
CA GLY A 409 -15.41 -51.91 -10.80
C GLY A 409 -15.86 -51.11 -12.04
N GLY A 410 -15.63 -51.50 -13.29
CA GLY A 410 -15.12 -52.74 -13.88
C GLY A 410 -15.86 -53.01 -15.20
N GLY A 411 -15.11 -53.27 -16.29
CA GLY A 411 -15.50 -54.27 -17.30
C GLY A 411 -15.96 -53.84 -18.71
N GLY A 412 -15.08 -54.09 -19.70
CA GLY A 412 -15.38 -54.71 -21.03
C GLY A 412 -15.90 -53.81 -22.15
N GLY A 413 -15.46 -53.86 -23.42
CA GLY A 413 -14.53 -54.74 -24.16
C GLY A 413 -14.91 -54.81 -25.66
N GLY A 414 -13.92 -54.69 -26.57
CA GLY A 414 -13.90 -55.08 -28.01
C GLY A 414 -14.71 -54.23 -29.01
N ASP A 415 -14.36 -54.03 -30.29
CA ASP A 415 -13.25 -54.47 -31.16
C ASP A 415 -13.32 -53.68 -32.52
N GLY A 416 -12.18 -53.48 -33.20
CA GLY A 416 -12.12 -53.48 -34.68
C GLY A 416 -11.91 -52.17 -35.49
N LYS A 417 -10.63 -51.84 -35.78
CA LYS A 417 -9.95 -51.58 -37.10
C LYS A 417 -10.73 -50.93 -38.27
N ASP A 418 -10.23 -50.02 -39.13
CA ASP A 418 -8.88 -49.62 -39.63
C ASP A 418 -8.96 -48.21 -40.30
N GLY A 419 -7.82 -47.53 -40.52
CA GLY A 419 -7.60 -46.73 -41.75
C GLY A 419 -7.30 -45.22 -41.69
N HIS A 420 -6.04 -44.87 -41.41
CA HIS A 420 -5.22 -43.73 -41.90
C HIS A 420 -5.81 -42.33 -42.24
N ALA A 421 -5.33 -41.28 -41.55
CA ALA A 421 -4.43 -40.23 -42.07
C ALA A 421 -4.11 -39.17 -40.99
N HIS A 422 -2.84 -38.77 -40.90
CA HIS A 422 -2.29 -37.91 -39.83
C HIS A 422 -2.64 -36.41 -39.97
N ALA A 423 -3.16 -35.84 -38.88
CA ALA A 423 -3.02 -34.42 -38.52
C ALA A 423 -2.75 -34.35 -37.01
N HIS A 424 -1.53 -34.00 -36.62
CA HIS A 424 -1.13 -33.92 -35.21
C HIS A 424 -1.46 -32.54 -34.64
N SER A 425 -2.62 -32.44 -34.01
CA SER A 425 -2.82 -31.57 -32.85
C SER A 425 -2.24 -32.28 -31.62
N HIS A 426 -1.35 -31.62 -30.87
CA HIS A 426 -0.97 -32.08 -29.54
C HIS A 426 -1.50 -31.10 -28.50
N SER A 427 -2.69 -31.44 -28.00
CA SER A 427 -3.09 -31.21 -26.63
C SER A 427 -2.16 -31.97 -25.70
N HIS A 428 -1.53 -31.28 -24.75
CA HIS A 428 -1.03 -31.90 -23.53
C HIS A 428 -1.89 -31.42 -22.37
N ALA A 429 -2.69 -32.34 -21.85
CA ALA A 429 -3.31 -32.26 -20.55
C ALA A 429 -2.19 -32.21 -19.48
N GLY A 430 -2.01 -31.04 -18.89
CA GLY A 430 -1.36 -30.86 -17.60
C GLY A 430 -2.45 -30.76 -16.54
N ALA A 431 -2.29 -31.54 -15.48
CA ALA A 431 -3.25 -31.70 -14.39
C ALA A 431 -3.82 -30.36 -13.89
N ASP A 432 -5.14 -30.28 -13.93
CA ASP A 432 -5.95 -29.19 -13.40
C ASP A 432 -5.82 -29.18 -11.88
N HIS A 433 -5.00 -28.27 -11.36
CA HIS A 433 -4.96 -27.96 -9.94
C HIS A 433 -6.01 -26.89 -9.69
N GLY A 434 -7.13 -27.31 -9.08
CA GLY A 434 -8.27 -26.48 -8.74
C GLY A 434 -7.90 -25.28 -7.86
N HIS A 435 -7.76 -24.13 -8.51
CA HIS A 435 -8.08 -22.84 -7.93
C HIS A 435 -9.09 -22.18 -8.87
N THR A 436 -10.36 -22.21 -8.49
CA THR A 436 -11.40 -21.35 -9.05
C THR A 436 -11.06 -19.91 -8.71
N HIS A 437 -10.32 -19.24 -9.59
CA HIS A 437 -10.34 -17.79 -9.69
C HIS A 437 -11.18 -17.43 -10.90
N ASP A 438 -12.21 -16.61 -10.69
CA ASP A 438 -13.10 -16.12 -11.74
C ASP A 438 -12.30 -15.47 -12.88
N ILE A 439 -12.17 -16.20 -13.98
CA ILE A 439 -11.76 -15.65 -15.26
C ILE A 439 -12.95 -14.85 -15.79
N MET A 440 -12.96 -13.52 -15.56
CA MET A 440 -14.00 -12.63 -16.09
C MET A 440 -13.72 -12.29 -17.56
N ASP A 441 -14.04 -13.22 -18.47
CA ASP A 441 -13.87 -13.05 -19.92
C ASP A 441 -14.87 -12.05 -20.55
N HIS A 442 -15.91 -11.63 -19.81
CA HIS A 442 -17.04 -10.82 -20.29
C HIS A 442 -17.51 -9.78 -19.24
N PRO A 443 -18.26 -8.71 -19.62
CA PRO A 443 -19.00 -7.89 -18.65
C PRO A 443 -19.85 -8.78 -17.74
N GLY A 444 -19.85 -8.47 -16.45
CA GLY A 444 -20.22 -9.40 -15.37
C GLY A 444 -21.57 -10.09 -15.58
N LYS A 445 -21.53 -11.42 -15.62
CA LYS A 445 -22.73 -12.26 -15.54
C LYS A 445 -23.23 -12.22 -14.10
N PHE A 446 -24.17 -11.33 -13.82
CA PHE A 446 -24.69 -11.13 -12.48
C PHE A 446 -25.30 -12.41 -11.87
N ASN A 447 -25.90 -13.26 -12.70
CA ASN A 447 -26.49 -14.52 -12.23
C ASN A 447 -25.46 -15.61 -11.90
N ASP A 448 -24.23 -15.49 -12.40
CA ASP A 448 -23.14 -16.43 -12.17
C ASP A 448 -22.24 -15.97 -11.00
N ARG A 449 -22.63 -14.92 -10.27
CA ARG A 449 -21.84 -14.36 -9.17
C ARG A 449 -21.84 -15.28 -7.95
N GLU A 450 -20.77 -15.22 -7.19
CA GLU A 450 -20.71 -15.84 -5.87
C GLU A 450 -21.77 -15.22 -4.94
N LEU A 451 -22.61 -16.07 -4.37
CA LEU A 451 -23.63 -15.69 -3.40
C LEU A 451 -23.17 -16.08 -1.99
N PRO A 452 -23.54 -15.32 -0.94
CA PRO A 452 -23.22 -15.72 0.42
C PRO A 452 -23.75 -17.12 0.75
N ASN A 453 -22.90 -17.98 1.32
CA ASN A 453 -23.33 -19.29 1.80
C ASN A 453 -23.93 -19.16 3.20
N TYR A 454 -25.24 -19.45 3.33
CA TYR A 454 -25.97 -19.36 4.59
C TYR A 454 -25.99 -20.67 5.41
N GLU A 455 -25.44 -21.79 4.91
CA GLU A 455 -25.55 -23.11 5.56
C GLU A 455 -25.05 -23.11 7.02
N ASN A 456 -23.99 -22.35 7.31
CA ASN A 456 -23.40 -22.23 8.64
C ASN A 456 -23.55 -20.82 9.25
N ARG A 457 -24.44 -19.97 8.71
CA ARG A 457 -24.60 -18.61 9.24
C ARG A 457 -25.40 -18.62 10.55
N ASN A 458 -24.74 -18.16 11.61
CA ASN A 458 -25.37 -17.93 12.91
C ASN A 458 -25.86 -16.48 13.02
N TRP A 459 -27.16 -16.28 12.83
CA TRP A 459 -27.78 -14.96 12.89
C TRP A 459 -27.85 -14.35 14.30
N ASP A 460 -27.65 -15.16 15.35
CA ASP A 460 -27.60 -14.68 16.72
C ASP A 460 -26.22 -14.07 17.06
N GLU A 461 -25.15 -14.56 16.43
CA GLU A 461 -23.79 -14.03 16.56
C GLU A 461 -23.60 -12.74 15.77
N ARG A 462 -24.11 -12.70 14.54
CA ARG A 462 -24.16 -11.49 13.72
C ARG A 462 -25.41 -11.47 12.87
N ALA A 463 -26.25 -10.47 13.08
CA ALA A 463 -27.47 -10.31 12.29
C ALA A 463 -27.16 -10.05 10.81
N PHE A 464 -28.19 -10.22 9.97
CA PHE A 464 -28.11 -9.95 8.54
C PHE A 464 -27.45 -8.58 8.30
N THR A 465 -26.34 -8.56 7.58
CA THR A 465 -25.48 -7.38 7.43
C THR A 465 -25.57 -6.83 6.02
N VAL A 466 -25.95 -5.56 5.90
CA VAL A 466 -26.03 -4.83 4.63
C VAL A 466 -24.80 -3.94 4.46
N GLY A 467 -24.02 -4.19 3.41
CA GLY A 467 -22.90 -3.35 3.00
C GLY A 467 -23.35 -2.23 2.07
N ILE A 468 -22.95 -0.98 2.34
CA ILE A 468 -23.24 0.19 1.52
C ILE A 468 -21.93 0.79 1.02
N GLY A 469 -21.59 0.50 -0.24
CA GLY A 469 -20.36 0.92 -0.89
C GLY A 469 -20.58 1.99 -1.97
N GLY A 470 -19.50 2.62 -2.45
CA GLY A 470 -19.57 3.61 -3.51
C GLY A 470 -18.58 4.78 -3.42
N PRO A 471 -18.45 5.57 -4.50
CA PRO A 471 -17.55 6.73 -4.55
C PRO A 471 -17.75 7.76 -3.46
N VAL A 472 -16.70 8.54 -3.20
CA VAL A 472 -16.78 9.75 -2.36
C VAL A 472 -17.88 10.66 -2.92
N GLY A 473 -18.80 11.08 -2.06
CA GLY A 473 -19.87 12.00 -2.43
C GLY A 473 -21.06 11.40 -3.18
N SER A 474 -21.11 10.08 -3.46
CA SER A 474 -22.26 9.47 -4.17
C SER A 474 -23.57 9.46 -3.36
N GLY A 475 -23.48 9.70 -2.05
CA GLY A 475 -24.61 9.79 -1.13
C GLY A 475 -24.88 8.51 -0.32
N LYS A 476 -23.85 7.70 -0.07
CA LYS A 476 -23.90 6.51 0.81
C LYS A 476 -24.49 6.82 2.19
N THR A 477 -23.89 7.74 2.92
CA THR A 477 -24.33 8.15 4.27
C THR A 477 -25.74 8.74 4.28
N ALA A 478 -26.11 9.46 3.22
CA ALA A 478 -27.47 9.98 3.05
C ALA A 478 -28.48 8.84 2.85
N LEU A 479 -28.14 7.85 2.01
CA LEU A 479 -28.97 6.66 1.82
C LEU A 479 -29.09 5.87 3.13
N LEU A 480 -27.99 5.68 3.85
CA LEU A 480 -27.96 4.99 5.14
C LEU A 480 -28.85 5.70 6.18
N LEU A 481 -28.82 7.03 6.26
CA LEU A 481 -29.72 7.79 7.12
C LEU A 481 -31.20 7.55 6.75
N ALA A 482 -31.53 7.55 5.46
CA ALA A 482 -32.89 7.30 4.98
C ALA A 482 -33.36 5.87 5.31
N LEU A 483 -32.48 4.87 5.11
CA LEU A 483 -32.73 3.48 5.50
C LEU A 483 -32.97 3.36 7.01
N CYS A 484 -32.13 4.00 7.84
CA CYS A 484 -32.30 3.98 9.29
C CYS A 484 -33.68 4.53 9.69
N ARG A 485 -34.10 5.68 9.12
CA ARG A 485 -35.41 6.29 9.42
C ARG A 485 -36.59 5.40 9.03
N LYS A 486 -36.52 4.71 7.89
CA LYS A 486 -37.60 3.84 7.40
C LYS A 486 -37.69 2.48 8.12
N LEU A 487 -36.61 2.07 8.79
CA LEU A 487 -36.50 0.73 9.38
C LEU A 487 -36.50 0.71 10.91
N ARG A 488 -35.94 1.72 11.58
CA ARG A 488 -35.71 1.71 13.05
C ARG A 488 -36.96 1.53 13.92
N ASP A 489 -38.14 1.89 13.42
CA ASP A 489 -39.40 1.76 14.17
C ASP A 489 -39.97 0.33 14.11
N ARG A 490 -39.51 -0.47 13.13
CA ARG A 490 -39.97 -1.85 12.89
C ARG A 490 -38.89 -2.90 13.16
N PHE A 491 -37.62 -2.50 13.04
CA PHE A 491 -36.47 -3.37 13.18
C PHE A 491 -35.48 -2.76 14.14
N ASN A 492 -34.90 -3.60 14.98
CA ASN A 492 -33.80 -3.21 15.84
C ASN A 492 -32.51 -3.23 15.02
N ILE A 493 -31.97 -2.05 14.73
CA ILE A 493 -30.85 -1.89 13.81
C ILE A 493 -29.65 -1.21 14.46
N ALA A 494 -28.45 -1.51 13.97
CA ALA A 494 -27.21 -0.81 14.32
C ALA A 494 -26.32 -0.61 13.09
N VAL A 495 -25.35 0.29 13.21
CA VAL A 495 -24.55 0.82 12.10
C VAL A 495 -23.07 0.85 12.46
N VAL A 496 -22.24 0.43 11.50
CA VAL A 496 -20.80 0.70 11.46
C VAL A 496 -20.51 1.60 10.26
N THR A 497 -19.75 2.68 10.45
CA THR A 497 -19.28 3.55 9.36
C THR A 497 -17.76 3.45 9.26
N ASN A 498 -17.24 3.27 8.06
CA ASN A 498 -15.81 3.37 7.78
C ASN A 498 -15.47 4.73 7.16
N ASP A 499 -14.38 5.34 7.61
CA ASP A 499 -13.73 6.44 6.91
C ASP A 499 -12.22 6.37 7.12
N ILE A 500 -11.42 7.02 6.28
CA ILE A 500 -9.96 6.83 6.27
C ILE A 500 -9.32 7.44 7.53
N PHE A 501 -9.69 8.67 7.87
CA PHE A 501 -9.02 9.45 8.91
C PHE A 501 -9.99 10.18 9.86
N THR A 502 -11.29 10.05 9.68
CA THR A 502 -12.29 10.83 10.42
C THR A 502 -13.43 9.96 10.92
N ARG A 503 -14.34 10.56 11.70
CA ARG A 503 -15.59 9.93 12.16
C ARG A 503 -16.82 10.63 11.60
N GLU A 504 -16.64 11.39 10.52
CA GLU A 504 -17.60 12.40 10.10
C GLU A 504 -18.94 11.80 9.67
N ASP A 505 -18.93 10.60 9.08
CA ASP A 505 -20.14 9.87 8.71
C ASP A 505 -20.91 9.38 9.95
N GLN A 506 -20.23 8.88 11.00
CA GLN A 506 -20.87 8.56 12.27
C GLN A 506 -21.47 9.81 12.92
N GLU A 507 -20.70 10.90 12.98
CA GLU A 507 -21.14 12.15 13.59
C GLU A 507 -22.31 12.76 12.83
N PHE A 508 -22.32 12.66 11.49
CA PHE A 508 -23.45 13.02 10.66
C PHE A 508 -24.69 12.22 11.04
N LEU A 509 -24.60 10.89 11.14
CA LEU A 509 -25.74 10.05 11.50
C LEU A 509 -26.27 10.34 12.91
N ARG A 510 -25.38 10.57 13.88
CA ARG A 510 -25.76 10.95 15.26
C ARG A 510 -26.47 12.30 15.31
N ARG A 511 -25.91 13.34 14.65
CA ARG A 511 -26.52 14.68 14.57
C ARG A 511 -27.92 14.67 13.94
N HIS A 512 -28.17 13.74 13.02
CA HIS A 512 -29.48 13.57 12.38
C HIS A 512 -30.39 12.58 13.12
N SER A 513 -29.99 12.19 14.33
CA SER A 513 -30.67 11.24 15.20
C SER A 513 -31.06 9.97 14.45
N ALA A 514 -30.13 9.39 13.68
CA ALA A 514 -30.42 8.23 12.85
C ALA A 514 -30.96 7.06 13.69
N LEU A 515 -30.32 6.78 14.84
CA LEU A 515 -30.68 5.70 15.76
C LEU A 515 -30.63 6.16 17.22
N THR A 516 -31.34 5.44 18.08
CA THR A 516 -31.34 5.65 19.54
C THR A 516 -31.21 4.29 20.25
N PRO A 517 -30.29 4.15 21.23
CA PRO A 517 -29.25 5.10 21.63
C PRO A 517 -28.17 5.32 20.53
N GLU A 518 -27.44 6.43 20.60
CA GLU A 518 -26.37 6.77 19.64
C GLU A 518 -25.20 5.78 19.63
N THR A 519 -25.05 4.99 20.70
CA THR A 519 -24.08 3.90 20.82
C THR A 519 -24.31 2.76 19.82
N LYS A 520 -25.51 2.69 19.21
CA LYS A 520 -25.80 1.81 18.07
C LYS A 520 -25.09 2.22 16.77
N ILE A 521 -24.37 3.34 16.75
CA ILE A 521 -23.60 3.81 15.60
C ILE A 521 -22.14 3.85 16.00
N ARG A 522 -21.30 3.05 15.35
CA ARG A 522 -19.86 2.94 15.60
C ARG A 522 -19.06 3.37 14.37
N ALA A 523 -17.91 3.99 14.60
CA ALA A 523 -16.99 4.42 13.55
C ALA A 523 -15.73 3.56 13.58
N ILE A 524 -15.18 3.30 12.40
CA ILE A 524 -13.89 2.67 12.21
C ILE A 524 -13.07 3.57 11.29
N GLU A 525 -11.96 4.08 11.82
CA GLU A 525 -10.94 4.78 11.06
C GLU A 525 -10.04 3.73 10.40
N THR A 526 -10.11 3.58 9.08
CA THR A 526 -9.41 2.50 8.38
C THR A 526 -7.92 2.75 8.24
N GLY A 527 -7.45 3.99 8.41
CA GLY A 527 -6.04 4.40 8.33
C GLY A 527 -5.39 4.26 6.94
N GLY A 528 -6.11 3.68 5.98
CA GLY A 528 -5.62 3.33 4.65
C GLY A 528 -6.76 3.10 3.65
N CYS A 529 -6.45 2.42 2.54
CA CYS A 529 -7.37 2.32 1.41
C CYS A 529 -8.72 1.69 1.80
N PRO A 530 -9.88 2.36 1.54
CA PRO A 530 -11.17 1.90 2.05
C PRO A 530 -11.59 0.51 1.60
N HIS A 531 -11.24 0.08 0.38
CA HIS A 531 -11.59 -1.27 -0.07
C HIS A 531 -10.91 -2.37 0.74
N ALA A 532 -9.70 -2.12 1.28
CA ALA A 532 -9.01 -3.12 2.08
C ALA A 532 -9.83 -3.46 3.34
N ALA A 533 -10.41 -2.45 3.99
CA ALA A 533 -11.20 -2.62 5.23
C ALA A 533 -12.54 -3.36 5.04
N ILE A 534 -13.05 -3.43 3.81
CA ILE A 534 -14.32 -4.12 3.49
C ILE A 534 -14.15 -5.40 2.68
N ARG A 535 -12.93 -5.70 2.22
CA ARG A 535 -12.64 -6.85 1.35
C ARG A 535 -11.48 -7.71 1.82
N GLU A 536 -10.33 -7.10 2.12
CA GLU A 536 -9.07 -7.81 2.37
C GLU A 536 -8.86 -8.08 3.87
N ASP A 537 -9.14 -7.07 4.70
CA ASP A 537 -9.13 -7.16 6.16
C ASP A 537 -10.44 -6.58 6.72
N ILE A 538 -11.44 -7.46 6.80
CA ILE A 538 -12.78 -7.13 7.30
C ILE A 538 -12.88 -7.23 8.83
N SER A 539 -11.78 -7.51 9.51
CA SER A 539 -11.76 -7.93 10.92
C SER A 539 -12.35 -6.87 11.85
N ALA A 540 -11.94 -5.61 11.69
CA ALA A 540 -12.43 -4.52 12.52
C ALA A 540 -13.94 -4.29 12.33
N ASN A 541 -14.42 -4.43 11.09
CA ASN A 541 -15.84 -4.32 10.78
C ASN A 541 -16.64 -5.48 11.39
N LEU A 542 -16.17 -6.72 11.23
CA LEU A 542 -16.82 -7.90 11.82
C LEU A 542 -16.91 -7.78 13.34
N GLU A 543 -15.81 -7.44 14.00
CA GLU A 543 -15.78 -7.26 15.46
C GLU A 543 -16.77 -6.19 15.92
N ALA A 544 -16.80 -5.03 15.26
CA ALA A 544 -17.73 -3.97 15.61
C ALA A 544 -19.21 -4.39 15.42
N LEU A 545 -19.51 -5.14 14.36
CA LEU A 545 -20.84 -5.66 14.05
C LEU A 545 -21.30 -6.72 15.06
N GLU A 546 -20.43 -7.67 15.41
CA GLU A 546 -20.71 -8.71 16.41
C GLU A 546 -20.88 -8.13 17.80
N GLN A 547 -20.06 -7.14 18.18
CA GLN A 547 -20.23 -6.45 19.45
C GLN A 547 -21.55 -5.67 19.50
N LEU A 548 -21.95 -5.02 18.40
CA LEU A 548 -23.27 -4.37 18.31
C LEU A 548 -24.41 -5.39 18.41
N GLN A 549 -24.25 -6.56 17.78
CA GLN A 549 -25.20 -7.66 17.89
C GLN A 549 -25.32 -8.16 19.33
N ALA A 550 -24.19 -8.39 20.00
CA ALA A 550 -24.17 -8.85 21.39
C ALA A 550 -24.77 -7.81 22.35
N GLU A 551 -24.48 -6.53 22.15
CA GLU A 551 -24.95 -5.44 23.02
C GLU A 551 -26.45 -5.14 22.85
N PHE A 552 -26.95 -5.19 21.61
CA PHE A 552 -28.30 -4.72 21.30
C PHE A 552 -29.24 -5.77 20.77
N SER A 553 -28.79 -7.00 20.52
CA SER A 553 -29.58 -8.10 19.93
C SER A 553 -30.28 -7.66 18.64
N THR A 554 -29.52 -7.10 17.70
CA THR A 554 -30.06 -6.48 16.49
C THR A 554 -30.68 -7.51 15.54
N GLN A 555 -31.60 -7.05 14.69
CA GLN A 555 -32.25 -7.84 13.64
C GLN A 555 -31.66 -7.59 12.25
N LEU A 556 -30.97 -6.45 12.09
CA LEU A 556 -30.37 -5.98 10.85
C LEU A 556 -29.20 -5.04 11.19
N LEU A 557 -28.07 -5.27 10.55
CA LEU A 557 -26.88 -4.44 10.68
C LEU A 557 -26.56 -3.74 9.37
N PHE A 558 -26.01 -2.54 9.46
CA PHE A 558 -25.47 -1.81 8.33
C PHE A 558 -23.98 -1.57 8.51
N VAL A 559 -23.22 -1.70 7.43
CA VAL A 559 -21.82 -1.28 7.36
C VAL A 559 -21.65 -0.39 6.13
N GLU A 560 -21.27 0.87 6.33
CA GLU A 560 -20.94 1.81 5.26
C GLU A 560 -19.43 1.82 5.01
N SER A 561 -19.01 1.68 3.76
CA SER A 561 -17.60 1.75 3.39
C SER A 561 -17.11 3.21 3.37
N GLY A 562 -15.80 3.41 3.56
CA GLY A 562 -15.19 4.67 3.16
C GLY A 562 -15.38 4.93 1.67
N GLY A 563 -15.38 6.19 1.25
CA GLY A 563 -15.54 6.54 -0.16
C GLY A 563 -14.35 6.08 -1.01
N ASP A 564 -14.61 5.25 -2.01
CA ASP A 564 -13.57 4.68 -2.87
C ASP A 564 -14.09 4.50 -4.31
N ASN A 565 -13.18 4.31 -5.26
CA ASN A 565 -13.49 4.23 -6.69
C ASN A 565 -14.26 2.94 -7.06
N LEU A 566 -14.38 2.70 -8.36
CA LEU A 566 -15.14 1.58 -8.94
C LEU A 566 -14.64 0.18 -8.53
N ALA A 567 -13.51 0.07 -7.84
CA ALA A 567 -12.92 -1.18 -7.37
C ALA A 567 -13.49 -1.68 -6.03
N ALA A 568 -14.16 -0.83 -5.24
CA ALA A 568 -14.58 -1.16 -3.88
C ALA A 568 -15.75 -2.13 -3.83
N ALA A 569 -15.50 -3.39 -3.45
CA ALA A 569 -16.50 -4.45 -3.29
C ALA A 569 -16.38 -5.10 -1.91
N TYR A 570 -17.52 -5.37 -1.28
CA TYR A 570 -17.55 -6.10 -0.02
C TYR A 570 -17.10 -7.55 -0.22
N SER A 571 -16.37 -8.08 0.76
CA SER A 571 -16.28 -9.52 0.95
C SER A 571 -17.67 -10.07 1.28
N VAL A 572 -18.02 -11.22 0.69
CA VAL A 572 -19.25 -11.98 1.02
C VAL A 572 -19.27 -12.44 2.47
N GLU A 573 -18.11 -12.52 3.12
CA GLU A 573 -18.01 -12.79 4.55
C GLU A 573 -18.42 -11.58 5.39
N LEU A 574 -18.26 -10.35 4.89
CA LEU A 574 -18.62 -9.14 5.64
C LEU A 574 -20.08 -8.74 5.42
N ALA A 575 -20.57 -8.72 4.18
CA ALA A 575 -21.93 -8.29 3.86
C ALA A 575 -22.76 -9.42 3.25
N ASP A 576 -23.92 -9.70 3.84
CA ASP A 576 -24.90 -10.66 3.31
C ASP A 576 -25.72 -10.06 2.15
N PHE A 577 -25.74 -8.74 2.04
CA PHE A 577 -26.37 -8.00 0.94
C PHE A 577 -25.58 -6.72 0.63
N HIS A 578 -25.25 -6.51 -0.64
CA HIS A 578 -24.38 -5.44 -1.09
C HIS A 578 -25.13 -4.40 -1.92
N VAL A 579 -25.21 -3.19 -1.38
CA VAL A 579 -25.69 -1.97 -2.05
C VAL A 579 -24.49 -1.17 -2.56
N TYR A 580 -24.42 -0.89 -3.85
CA TYR A 580 -23.38 0.00 -4.40
C TYR A 580 -24.00 1.28 -4.95
N VAL A 581 -23.56 2.44 -4.45
CA VAL A 581 -24.15 3.75 -4.75
C VAL A 581 -23.24 4.55 -5.67
N ILE A 582 -23.74 4.86 -6.86
CA ILE A 582 -23.18 5.88 -7.77
C ILE A 582 -24.17 7.04 -7.90
N ASP A 583 -23.78 8.16 -8.48
CA ASP A 583 -24.68 9.29 -8.68
C ASP A 583 -24.54 9.94 -10.06
N VAL A 584 -25.58 10.65 -10.48
CA VAL A 584 -25.63 11.29 -11.80
C VAL A 584 -24.55 12.35 -12.01
N ALA A 585 -24.06 13.01 -10.94
CA ALA A 585 -23.00 14.02 -11.05
C ALA A 585 -21.62 13.41 -11.37
N GLY A 586 -21.45 12.09 -11.18
CA GLY A 586 -20.29 11.36 -11.70
C GLY A 586 -20.28 11.20 -13.24
N GLY A 587 -21.41 11.53 -13.88
CA GLY A 587 -21.65 11.43 -15.32
C GLY A 587 -22.35 10.13 -15.72
N ASP A 588 -23.18 10.21 -16.76
CA ASP A 588 -23.99 9.09 -17.28
C ASP A 588 -23.18 7.87 -17.79
N LYS A 589 -21.88 8.06 -17.99
CA LYS A 589 -20.91 7.02 -18.38
C LYS A 589 -20.43 6.16 -17.22
N VAL A 590 -20.75 6.48 -15.96
CA VAL A 590 -20.25 5.70 -14.81
C VAL A 590 -20.67 4.22 -14.88
N PRO A 591 -21.94 3.83 -15.18
CA PRO A 591 -22.32 2.42 -15.27
C PRO A 591 -21.50 1.63 -16.30
N ARG A 592 -21.23 2.20 -17.49
CA ARG A 592 -20.48 1.49 -18.54
C ARG A 592 -18.99 1.31 -18.23
N LYS A 593 -18.44 2.03 -17.25
CA LYS A 593 -17.05 1.84 -16.80
C LYS A 593 -16.85 0.49 -16.11
N GLY A 594 -17.94 -0.12 -15.60
CA GLY A 594 -17.89 -1.40 -14.90
C GLY A 594 -17.13 -1.29 -13.57
N GLY A 595 -16.52 -2.40 -13.17
CA GLY A 595 -15.89 -2.56 -11.86
C GLY A 595 -16.68 -3.54 -11.00
N PRO A 596 -16.01 -4.24 -10.06
CA PRO A 596 -16.58 -5.38 -9.35
C PRO A 596 -17.97 -5.09 -8.76
N SER A 597 -18.17 -3.95 -8.11
CA SER A 597 -19.45 -3.63 -7.46
C SER A 597 -20.50 -3.07 -8.39
N ILE A 598 -20.09 -2.37 -9.46
CA ILE A 598 -21.05 -2.00 -10.51
C ILE A 598 -21.62 -3.27 -11.15
N THR A 599 -20.80 -4.30 -11.36
CA THR A 599 -21.24 -5.54 -12.02
C THR A 599 -21.87 -6.56 -11.06
N GLN A 600 -21.42 -6.64 -9.80
CA GLN A 600 -21.73 -7.75 -8.88
C GLN A 600 -22.51 -7.37 -7.62
N SER A 601 -22.70 -6.08 -7.29
CA SER A 601 -23.54 -5.71 -6.13
C SER A 601 -24.97 -6.18 -6.31
N ASP A 602 -25.62 -6.65 -5.25
CA ASP A 602 -27.01 -7.13 -5.29
C ASP A 602 -27.97 -6.05 -5.78
N VAL A 603 -27.69 -4.79 -5.43
CA VAL A 603 -28.36 -3.62 -6.03
C VAL A 603 -27.36 -2.51 -6.34
N LEU A 604 -27.39 -2.05 -7.60
CA LEU A 604 -26.75 -0.80 -8.01
C LEU A 604 -27.75 0.35 -7.80
N VAL A 605 -27.40 1.32 -6.98
CA VAL A 605 -28.19 2.55 -6.77
C VAL A 605 -27.58 3.68 -7.59
N ILE A 606 -28.40 4.28 -8.46
CA ILE A 606 -28.08 5.51 -9.18
C ILE A 606 -28.81 6.66 -8.48
N ASN A 607 -28.08 7.39 -7.64
CA ASN A 607 -28.60 8.43 -6.76
C ASN A 607 -28.54 9.82 -7.40
N LYS A 608 -29.20 10.78 -6.73
CA LYS A 608 -29.30 12.20 -7.11
C LYS A 608 -29.96 12.44 -8.46
N ILE A 609 -30.92 11.60 -8.85
CA ILE A 609 -31.61 11.71 -10.14
C ILE A 609 -32.31 13.07 -10.34
N ASP A 610 -32.60 13.78 -9.25
CA ASP A 610 -33.10 15.16 -9.25
C ASP A 610 -32.12 16.18 -9.85
N LEU A 611 -30.84 15.81 -9.99
CA LEU A 611 -29.79 16.65 -10.57
C LEU A 611 -29.44 16.30 -12.03
N ALA A 612 -30.11 15.29 -12.62
CA ALA A 612 -29.70 14.71 -13.91
C ALA A 612 -29.65 15.76 -15.02
N ASP A 613 -30.70 16.58 -15.14
CA ASP A 613 -30.78 17.64 -16.16
C ASP A 613 -29.70 18.71 -15.97
N GLN A 614 -29.42 19.07 -14.72
CA GLN A 614 -28.46 20.13 -14.36
C GLN A 614 -27.02 19.73 -14.65
N VAL A 615 -26.70 18.43 -14.56
CA VAL A 615 -25.35 17.90 -14.85
C VAL A 615 -25.24 17.29 -16.25
N GLY A 616 -26.31 17.34 -17.05
CA GLY A 616 -26.37 16.80 -18.40
C GLY A 616 -26.25 15.27 -18.45
N ALA A 617 -26.73 14.56 -17.41
CA ALA A 617 -26.73 13.11 -17.35
C ALA A 617 -28.06 12.54 -17.88
N ASP A 618 -27.97 11.59 -18.82
CA ASP A 618 -29.14 10.88 -19.33
C ASP A 618 -29.43 9.60 -18.52
N LEU A 619 -30.57 9.59 -17.81
CA LEU A 619 -30.98 8.45 -16.99
C LEU A 619 -31.28 7.19 -17.82
N ALA A 620 -31.77 7.33 -19.05
CA ALA A 620 -32.03 6.20 -19.95
C ALA A 620 -30.72 5.57 -20.42
N VAL A 621 -29.70 6.38 -20.68
CA VAL A 621 -28.33 5.91 -20.96
C VAL A 621 -27.81 5.14 -19.75
N MET A 622 -27.86 5.71 -18.55
CA MET A 622 -27.38 5.04 -17.34
C MET A 622 -28.10 3.71 -17.09
N LYS A 623 -29.42 3.64 -17.31
CA LYS A 623 -30.20 2.40 -17.19
C LYS A 623 -29.75 1.34 -18.18
N ARG A 624 -29.70 1.69 -19.47
CA ARG A 624 -29.26 0.78 -20.55
C ARG A 624 -27.88 0.20 -20.26
N ASP A 625 -26.97 1.03 -19.76
CA ASP A 625 -25.60 0.60 -19.52
C ASP A 625 -25.46 -0.25 -18.27
N ALA A 626 -26.18 0.10 -17.20
CA ALA A 626 -26.28 -0.74 -16.01
C ALA A 626 -26.83 -2.13 -16.36
N ASP A 627 -27.93 -2.21 -17.13
CA ASP A 627 -28.51 -3.48 -17.57
C ASP A 627 -27.50 -4.32 -18.34
N ARG A 628 -26.75 -3.69 -19.26
CA ARG A 628 -25.77 -4.38 -20.10
C ARG A 628 -24.58 -4.91 -19.30
N VAL A 629 -24.04 -4.12 -18.38
CA VAL A 629 -22.84 -4.53 -17.61
C VAL A 629 -23.16 -5.44 -16.43
N ARG A 630 -24.44 -5.53 -16.05
CA ARG A 630 -24.93 -6.35 -14.93
C ARG A 630 -25.79 -7.53 -15.40
N ASP A 631 -25.82 -7.86 -16.69
CA ASP A 631 -26.66 -8.95 -17.20
C ASP A 631 -28.13 -8.89 -16.69
N GLY A 632 -28.70 -7.68 -16.67
CA GLY A 632 -30.04 -7.42 -16.15
C GLY A 632 -30.19 -7.36 -14.62
N GLY A 633 -29.09 -7.38 -13.86
CA GLY A 633 -29.09 -7.31 -12.40
C GLY A 633 -29.73 -6.04 -11.83
N PRO A 634 -30.32 -6.08 -10.61
CA PRO A 634 -31.16 -5.02 -10.07
C PRO A 634 -30.47 -3.65 -10.03
N THR A 635 -31.16 -2.63 -10.54
CA THR A 635 -30.70 -1.23 -10.51
C THR A 635 -31.84 -0.35 -10.02
N ALA A 636 -31.59 0.46 -9.00
CA ALA A 636 -32.56 1.41 -8.44
C ALA A 636 -32.15 2.86 -8.70
N PHE A 637 -33.07 3.65 -9.22
CA PHE A 637 -32.89 5.10 -9.39
C PHE A 637 -33.46 5.80 -8.18
N THR A 638 -32.65 6.64 -7.54
CA THR A 638 -33.04 7.33 -6.30
C THR A 638 -32.74 8.81 -6.33
N SER A 639 -33.62 9.58 -5.69
CA SER A 639 -33.27 10.88 -5.13
C SER A 639 -33.48 10.77 -3.64
N VAL A 640 -32.42 10.44 -2.89
CA VAL A 640 -32.49 10.33 -1.43
C VAL A 640 -32.94 11.65 -0.80
N LYS A 641 -32.55 12.78 -1.38
CA LYS A 641 -32.96 14.12 -0.93
C LYS A 641 -34.48 14.32 -0.99
N LEU A 642 -35.13 13.78 -2.02
CA LEU A 642 -36.58 13.87 -2.23
C LEU A 642 -37.33 12.62 -1.74
N ASP A 643 -36.65 11.70 -1.04
CA ASP A 643 -37.16 10.38 -0.63
C ASP A 643 -37.74 9.54 -1.79
N GLN A 644 -37.25 9.76 -3.02
CA GLN A 644 -37.71 9.05 -4.20
C GLN A 644 -36.91 7.76 -4.42
N GLY A 645 -37.59 6.63 -4.58
CA GLY A 645 -36.99 5.34 -4.93
C GLY A 645 -36.27 4.62 -3.78
N VAL A 646 -36.18 5.24 -2.59
CA VAL A 646 -35.54 4.64 -1.41
C VAL A 646 -36.31 3.39 -0.94
N ASP A 647 -37.64 3.39 -1.04
CA ASP A 647 -38.48 2.24 -0.66
C ASP A 647 -38.15 0.98 -1.49
N ASN A 648 -37.79 1.14 -2.77
CA ASN A 648 -37.35 0.00 -3.59
C ASN A 648 -36.08 -0.65 -3.03
N VAL A 649 -35.14 0.16 -2.51
CA VAL A 649 -33.91 -0.34 -1.87
C VAL A 649 -34.24 -1.07 -0.57
N VAL A 650 -35.16 -0.51 0.23
CA VAL A 650 -35.67 -1.16 1.46
C VAL A 650 -36.29 -2.52 1.14
N ASP A 651 -37.16 -2.59 0.13
CA ASP A 651 -37.85 -3.82 -0.23
C ASP A 651 -36.90 -4.92 -0.69
N MET A 652 -35.86 -4.57 -1.47
CA MET A 652 -34.82 -5.52 -1.89
C MET A 652 -33.99 -6.04 -0.70
N ILE A 653 -33.60 -5.16 0.23
CA ILE A 653 -32.89 -5.57 1.46
C ILE A 653 -33.75 -6.55 2.27
N LEU A 654 -35.02 -6.21 2.51
CA LEU A 654 -35.92 -7.06 3.29
C LEU A 654 -36.27 -8.36 2.57
N ALA A 655 -36.36 -8.35 1.24
CA ALA A 655 -36.52 -9.57 0.46
C ALA A 655 -35.30 -10.50 0.60
N ALA A 656 -34.09 -9.98 0.48
CA ALA A 656 -32.87 -10.75 0.67
C ALA A 656 -32.77 -11.33 2.09
N ARG A 657 -33.08 -10.54 3.11
CA ARG A 657 -33.14 -11.00 4.51
C ARG A 657 -34.10 -12.18 4.71
N ARG A 658 -35.29 -12.13 4.09
CA ARG A 658 -36.28 -13.22 4.11
C ARG A 658 -35.73 -14.47 3.43
N ILE A 659 -35.12 -14.33 2.25
CA ILE A 659 -34.53 -15.43 1.48
C ILE A 659 -33.40 -16.12 2.27
N ALA A 660 -32.59 -15.35 2.99
CA ALA A 660 -31.54 -15.85 3.87
C ALA A 660 -32.07 -16.51 5.17
N ASN A 661 -33.39 -16.56 5.37
CA ASN A 661 -34.04 -17.04 6.60
C ASN A 661 -33.60 -16.31 7.89
N ALA A 662 -33.11 -15.07 7.78
CA ALA A 662 -32.61 -14.29 8.91
C ALA A 662 -33.74 -13.62 9.73
N ASP A 663 -35.01 -13.83 9.39
CA ASP A 663 -36.14 -13.16 10.04
C ASP A 663 -36.34 -13.54 11.50
N LYS A 664 -35.88 -14.72 11.88
CA LYS A 664 -36.11 -15.31 13.21
C LYS A 664 -35.10 -14.83 14.27
N ALA A 665 -34.08 -14.08 13.86
CA ALA A 665 -32.98 -13.66 14.74
C ALA A 665 -33.09 -12.19 15.16
N GLY A 666 -32.56 -11.90 16.35
CA GLY A 666 -32.61 -10.59 16.99
C GLY A 666 -33.94 -10.28 17.69
N VAL A 667 -33.92 -9.24 18.53
CA VAL A 667 -35.09 -8.79 19.30
C VAL A 667 -35.67 -7.54 18.64
N PRO A 668 -36.97 -7.53 18.29
CA PRO A 668 -37.61 -6.36 17.71
C PRO A 668 -37.62 -5.18 18.69
N PRO A 669 -37.72 -3.93 18.18
CA PRO A 669 -37.80 -2.77 19.04
C PRO A 669 -39.05 -2.87 19.93
N PRO A 670 -39.00 -2.33 21.17
CA PRO A 670 -40.15 -2.33 22.06
C PRO A 670 -41.34 -1.68 21.35
N SER A 671 -42.52 -2.30 21.46
CA SER A 671 -43.73 -1.79 20.84
C SER A 671 -43.98 -0.35 21.31
N PRO A 672 -44.30 0.59 20.41
CA PRO A 672 -44.64 1.94 20.84
C PRO A 672 -45.80 1.88 21.84
N PRO A 673 -45.80 2.72 22.89
CA PRO A 673 -46.90 2.74 23.85
C PRO A 673 -48.23 2.93 23.08
N PRO A 674 -49.32 2.24 23.48
CA PRO A 674 -50.60 2.38 22.80
C PRO A 674 -50.97 3.86 22.77
N SER A 675 -51.22 4.39 21.58
CA SER A 675 -51.65 5.77 21.39
C SER A 675 -52.84 6.03 22.30
N SER A 676 -52.73 6.97 23.24
CA SER A 676 -53.87 7.39 24.04
C SER A 676 -54.96 7.82 23.08
N SER A 677 -56.12 7.17 23.19
CA SER A 677 -57.32 7.51 22.42
C SER A 677 -57.56 9.01 22.54
N ALA A 678 -57.51 9.73 21.42
CA ALA A 678 -57.99 11.10 21.36
C ALA A 678 -59.44 11.11 21.85
N ALA A 679 -59.69 11.80 22.96
CA ALA A 679 -61.03 12.03 23.45
C ALA A 679 -61.87 12.70 22.34
N PRO A 680 -63.13 12.28 22.14
CA PRO A 680 -63.97 12.86 21.10
C PRO A 680 -64.23 14.34 21.43
N ALA A 681 -63.99 15.20 20.46
CA ALA A 681 -64.30 16.62 20.55
C ALA A 681 -65.79 16.80 20.88
N ALA A 682 -66.08 17.47 22.00
CA ALA A 682 -67.40 17.98 22.30
C ALA A 682 -67.72 19.14 21.33
N LYS A 683 -68.99 19.15 20.90
CA LYS A 683 -69.61 19.99 19.86
C LYS A 683 -69.21 21.47 19.83
#